data_AF-A0A8H4SVB9-F1
#
_entry.id   AF-A0A8H4SVB9-F1
#
_cell.length_a   1.000
_cell.length_b   1.000
_cell.length_c   1.000
_cell.angle_alpha   90.00
_cell.angle_beta   90.00
_cell.angle_gamma   90.00
#
_symmetry.space_group_name_H-M   'P 1'
#
loop_
_entity.id
_entity.type
_entity.pdbx_description
1 polymer ?
#
loop_
_entity_poly.entity_id
_entity_poly.type
_entity_poly.pdbx_seq_one_letter_code
_entity_poly.pdbx_strand_id
1 'polypeptide(L)'
;MTARILLQNGTVLQHNAQDNVIALRNTDVLIEGDRIVDIGQGIEPQNASIIDCDGKIIAPGFINAHHHVWQSQLKGRLGDSTMLDYMLEANLQSFNFTPDDIFWGQLAGCLEALDAGTTCVVDNAHGASDPEHGPAALSATLASGIRSIFCHGVMPLRAAEWTESSFELDRSPQPDWLLPQIDSLAAKAPFGDDKRVRLGFFFDSYFLPENIISETLKHVKDAGVKLITSHYRHWPISKGQSRVPEQLHACGLLGPDILLTHGNGATPEQASLLTEAGTYIVSTPDAEIFMASGADPVAFREDLPLTCLGADCHSCGPVSMMHQMQIALASDRGSQNSKTFALGHYPKKMRATVQEAFNLATIKAARAINMDKDIGSIAVGKLADLIIFDTTSPSISCAADHDPLTAIVRHAGIREVETVIVGGKVRKHNGSLQNVHLAEGREAGFDFKNEAVDSKVGLSWKEIAKELSRSRSEIQGRISKVNKELAKEKLIGMMGGLKDILISSKEDTRRLYSLLQSYIEDPSRAKAVTEVVIDGTPWIYASTSKLPDYDELPTSMGYEELGDPPETRLRKYARRLDLSDETADQVDKILDWKRREYDSKLQKESEFSVAMIILLFSLCENITTLYLAENLQQPVLDYMLKANYAQMKSPPLQKLKNVCFFAGARSDERFYSALDILGFIQLIHRLPALESVTMDAMSDYQADRTFFVPRTGNMKRLEITHCDISPSFLAIMISIPKALEEFKLSIGGLMSIDGADTSSEPFYIAKALSAHRQSLRVLDIDVNAGSRADALDWDVDKSYEEDDGSHWEIKDQLDLYGRERMALDKKISTAHKMESGEEYTPTIGSLHGFPRLTHLSIGIMSLLGEYDWWKPPFRLQEPPYRLEKPAPYRLVDMLPPSLEYLCIYGYTRGENPDVDEHIDEFLAEKDDKLPNLKVVEGIDERVRDIKDILHDMTVAEVDEDELYVRGGGFESGWKKVEEPKQN
;
A
#
# COMPACT_ATOMS: atom_id res chain seq x y z
N MET A 1 54.86 21.50 4.89
CA MET A 1 54.96 20.05 4.61
C MET A 1 53.59 19.45 4.79
N THR A 2 53.14 18.60 3.88
CA THR A 2 51.89 17.84 4.01
C THR A 2 52.00 16.92 5.24
N ALA A 3 50.96 16.87 6.07
CA ALA A 3 50.94 15.96 7.22
C ALA A 3 50.99 14.51 6.73
N ARG A 4 51.74 13.65 7.43
CA ARG A 4 51.87 12.23 7.12
C ARG A 4 51.54 11.39 8.35
N ILE A 5 50.79 10.31 8.15
CA ILE A 5 50.44 9.35 9.19
C ILE A 5 50.79 7.95 8.69
N LEU A 6 51.52 7.18 9.49
CA LEU A 6 51.79 5.76 9.23
C LEU A 6 50.97 4.93 10.21
N LEU A 7 50.01 4.16 9.70
CA LEU A 7 49.34 3.11 10.46
C LEU A 7 50.20 1.87 10.35
N GLN A 8 50.83 1.43 11.44
CA GLN A 8 51.89 0.43 11.40
C GLN A 8 51.41 -0.93 11.93
N ASN A 9 51.76 -2.03 11.27
CA ASN A 9 51.55 -3.42 11.71
C ASN A 9 50.09 -3.86 11.90
N GLY A 10 49.13 -3.26 11.18
CA GLY A 10 47.71 -3.61 11.31
C GLY A 10 47.28 -4.85 10.53
N THR A 11 46.07 -5.34 10.82
CA THR A 11 45.31 -6.22 9.92
C THR A 11 44.40 -5.37 9.03
N VAL A 12 44.76 -5.16 7.77
CA VAL A 12 44.04 -4.28 6.84
C VAL A 12 42.95 -5.07 6.11
N LEU A 13 41.70 -4.61 6.20
CA LEU A 13 40.56 -5.15 5.44
C LEU A 13 40.44 -4.44 4.09
N GLN A 14 40.99 -5.07 3.06
CA GLN A 14 41.01 -4.54 1.70
C GLN A 14 39.96 -5.24 0.82
N HIS A 15 39.19 -4.46 0.07
CA HIS A 15 38.30 -5.01 -0.96
C HIS A 15 39.10 -5.32 -2.23
N ASN A 16 38.87 -6.49 -2.82
CA ASN A 16 39.38 -6.83 -4.14
C ASN A 16 38.45 -6.33 -5.27
N ALA A 17 38.78 -6.64 -6.52
CA ALA A 17 38.02 -6.18 -7.70
C ALA A 17 36.58 -6.73 -7.78
N GLN A 18 36.26 -7.80 -7.04
CA GLN A 18 34.93 -8.40 -6.93
C GLN A 18 34.25 -8.05 -5.59
N ASP A 19 34.76 -7.03 -4.89
CA ASP A 19 34.31 -6.61 -3.57
C ASP A 19 34.42 -7.68 -2.47
N ASN A 20 35.23 -8.72 -2.68
CA ASN A 20 35.55 -9.63 -1.59
C ASN A 20 36.55 -8.97 -0.66
N VAL A 21 36.34 -9.13 0.65
CA VAL A 21 37.21 -8.54 1.66
C VAL A 21 38.35 -9.50 1.97
N ILE A 22 39.58 -9.03 1.81
CA ILE A 22 40.82 -9.75 2.10
C ILE A 22 41.46 -9.12 3.33
N ALA A 23 41.79 -9.95 4.32
CA ALA A 23 42.52 -9.52 5.50
C ALA A 23 44.04 -9.63 5.28
N LEU A 24 44.71 -8.48 5.13
CA LEU A 24 46.17 -8.39 5.02
C LEU A 24 46.77 -8.20 6.40
N ARG A 25 47.43 -9.22 6.95
CA ARG A 25 48.05 -9.17 8.29
C ARG A 25 49.42 -8.49 8.26
N ASN A 26 49.81 -7.88 9.38
CA ASN A 26 51.10 -7.21 9.55
C ASN A 26 51.38 -6.21 8.42
N THR A 27 50.39 -5.40 8.10
CA THR A 27 50.40 -4.49 6.95
C THR A 27 50.32 -3.04 7.42
N ASP A 28 51.16 -2.21 6.82
CA ASP A 28 51.26 -0.78 7.04
C ASP A 28 50.39 -0.03 6.01
N VAL A 29 49.85 1.12 6.42
CA VAL A 29 49.14 2.07 5.55
C VAL A 29 49.73 3.46 5.75
N LEU A 30 50.33 4.02 4.69
CA LEU A 30 50.87 5.38 4.71
C LEU A 30 49.85 6.35 4.13
N ILE A 31 49.57 7.39 4.90
CA ILE A 31 48.68 8.49 4.55
C ILE A 31 49.52 9.75 4.36
N GLU A 32 49.30 10.47 3.26
CA GLU A 32 49.87 11.80 3.02
C GLU A 32 48.75 12.79 2.66
N GLY A 33 48.62 13.84 3.47
CA GLY A 33 47.51 14.78 3.38
C GLY A 33 46.19 14.07 3.68
N ASP A 34 45.34 13.96 2.66
CA ASP A 34 44.02 13.35 2.74
C ASP A 34 43.94 11.96 2.07
N ARG A 35 45.06 11.44 1.54
CA ARG A 35 45.06 10.22 0.71
C ARG A 35 45.97 9.12 1.25
N ILE A 36 45.56 7.88 0.96
CA ILE A 36 46.40 6.70 1.11
C ILE A 36 47.41 6.68 -0.04
N VAL A 37 48.70 6.72 0.28
CA VAL A 37 49.78 6.78 -0.73
C VAL A 37 50.56 5.48 -0.86
N ASP A 38 50.55 4.63 0.16
CA ASP A 38 51.22 3.33 0.12
C ASP A 38 50.58 2.32 1.07
N ILE A 39 50.61 1.04 0.71
CA ILE A 39 50.09 -0.09 1.47
C ILE A 39 51.05 -1.27 1.28
N GLY A 40 51.61 -1.79 2.36
CA GLY A 40 52.65 -2.82 2.28
C GLY A 40 53.23 -3.17 3.63
N GLN A 41 54.29 -3.98 3.65
CA GLN A 41 54.99 -4.33 4.89
C GLN A 41 56.30 -3.57 4.99
N GLY A 42 56.63 -3.06 6.20
CA GLY A 42 57.91 -2.40 6.45
C GLY A 42 58.03 -1.06 5.74
N ILE A 43 56.94 -0.29 5.67
CA ILE A 43 56.99 1.05 5.08
C ILE A 43 57.79 1.96 6.01
N GLU A 44 58.86 2.56 5.48
CA GLU A 44 59.65 3.55 6.22
C GLU A 44 58.77 4.77 6.58
N PRO A 45 58.78 5.25 7.84
CA PRO A 45 57.85 6.31 8.29
C PRO A 45 57.96 7.63 7.54
N GLN A 46 59.08 7.95 6.89
CA GLN A 46 59.27 9.19 6.12
C GLN A 46 58.79 10.48 6.86
N ASN A 47 59.15 10.64 8.14
CA ASN A 47 58.71 11.72 9.05
C ASN A 47 57.19 11.74 9.38
N ALA A 48 56.47 10.64 9.15
CA ALA A 48 55.07 10.51 9.54
C ALA A 48 54.89 10.35 11.06
N SER A 49 53.74 10.81 11.56
CA SER A 49 53.24 10.41 12.87
C SER A 49 52.84 8.93 12.83
N ILE A 50 53.38 8.12 13.73
CA ILE A 50 53.12 6.68 13.76
C ILE A 50 51.93 6.40 14.67
N ILE A 51 50.97 5.63 14.16
CA ILE A 51 49.90 5.01 14.94
C ILE A 51 50.15 3.51 14.95
N ASP A 52 50.49 2.98 16.12
CA ASP A 52 50.70 1.55 16.30
C ASP A 52 49.37 0.79 16.19
N CYS A 53 49.29 -0.07 15.19
CA CYS A 53 48.17 -0.93 14.89
C CYS A 53 48.49 -2.40 15.11
N ASP A 54 49.57 -2.73 15.83
CA ASP A 54 49.87 -4.11 16.20
C ASP A 54 48.68 -4.74 16.95
N GLY A 55 48.26 -5.92 16.48
CA GLY A 55 47.06 -6.58 16.98
C GLY A 55 45.75 -5.84 16.70
N LYS A 56 45.69 -4.81 15.85
CA LYS A 56 44.46 -4.05 15.53
C LYS A 56 43.96 -4.33 14.12
N ILE A 57 42.68 -4.07 13.88
CA ILE A 57 42.08 -4.18 12.54
C ILE A 57 41.90 -2.78 11.95
N ILE A 58 42.39 -2.56 10.72
CA ILE A 58 42.19 -1.33 9.95
C ILE A 58 41.13 -1.61 8.88
N ALA A 59 40.03 -0.86 8.91
CA ALA A 59 38.90 -1.01 8.00
C ALA A 59 38.58 0.32 7.28
N PRO A 60 37.92 0.29 6.11
CA PRO A 60 37.30 1.48 5.54
C PRO A 60 36.33 2.11 6.55
N GLY A 61 36.25 3.43 6.53
CA GLY A 61 35.20 4.18 7.19
C GLY A 61 33.79 3.70 6.80
N PHE A 62 32.90 3.57 7.78
CA PHE A 62 31.50 3.25 7.49
C PHE A 62 30.81 4.45 6.87
N ILE A 63 29.87 4.15 5.97
CA ILE A 63 29.03 5.13 5.30
C ILE A 63 27.59 4.87 5.73
N ASN A 64 27.00 5.87 6.37
CA ASN A 64 25.59 5.86 6.71
C ASN A 64 24.82 6.55 5.58
N ALA A 65 24.15 5.76 4.73
CA ALA A 65 23.54 6.26 3.51
C ALA A 65 22.17 6.93 3.72
N HIS A 66 21.64 6.97 4.94
CA HIS A 66 20.41 7.69 5.26
C HIS A 66 20.34 8.01 6.75
N HIS A 67 20.26 9.30 7.10
CA HIS A 67 20.23 9.73 8.49
C HIS A 67 19.55 11.11 8.69
N HIS A 68 18.76 11.26 9.75
CA HIS A 68 18.22 12.53 10.28
C HIS A 68 19.07 13.08 11.45
N VAL A 69 20.16 13.78 11.13
CA VAL A 69 21.24 14.06 12.10
C VAL A 69 20.85 15.04 13.21
N TRP A 70 19.94 15.97 12.95
CA TRP A 70 19.56 17.05 13.87
C TRP A 70 18.79 16.58 15.12
N GLN A 71 18.30 15.34 15.17
CA GLN A 71 17.32 14.87 16.15
C GLN A 71 17.90 14.47 17.53
N SER A 72 19.16 14.77 17.82
CA SER A 72 19.88 14.29 19.03
C SER A 72 19.17 14.62 20.36
N GLN A 73 18.56 15.79 20.51
CA GLN A 73 17.87 16.19 21.75
C GLN A 73 16.57 15.40 22.01
N LEU A 74 16.04 14.71 21.00
CA LEU A 74 14.79 13.93 21.10
C LEU A 74 15.01 12.51 21.63
N LYS A 75 16.27 12.09 21.82
CA LYS A 75 16.62 10.78 22.37
C LYS A 75 15.95 10.47 23.70
N GLY A 76 15.53 9.22 23.84
CA GLY A 76 14.85 8.68 25.03
C GLY A 76 13.35 8.97 25.09
N ARG A 77 12.73 9.49 24.02
CA ARG A 77 11.29 9.76 23.94
C ARG A 77 10.50 8.67 23.22
N LEU A 78 11.14 7.91 22.33
CA LEU A 78 10.47 7.13 21.28
C LEU A 78 10.73 5.62 21.38
N GLY A 79 10.98 5.12 22.59
CA GLY A 79 11.35 3.70 22.79
C GLY A 79 10.27 2.70 22.38
N ASP A 80 9.00 3.08 22.54
CA ASP A 80 7.82 2.25 22.21
C ASP A 80 6.91 2.95 21.16
N SER A 81 7.52 3.74 20.27
CA SER A 81 6.79 4.60 19.33
C SER A 81 6.57 3.95 17.97
N THR A 82 5.36 4.09 17.45
CA THR A 82 5.04 3.77 16.05
C THR A 82 5.57 4.85 15.10
N MET A 83 5.54 4.59 13.79
CA MET A 83 5.80 5.60 12.77
C MET A 83 4.91 6.85 12.91
N LEU A 84 3.65 6.69 13.30
CA LEU A 84 2.77 7.82 13.58
C LEU A 84 3.25 8.63 14.78
N ASP A 85 3.61 7.96 15.87
CA ASP A 85 4.16 8.63 17.04
C ASP A 85 5.45 9.37 16.68
N TYR A 86 6.32 8.78 15.84
CA TYR A 86 7.52 9.43 15.32
C TYR A 86 7.21 10.71 14.54
N MET A 87 6.22 10.71 13.66
CA MET A 87 5.83 11.92 12.91
C MET A 87 5.44 13.08 13.83
N LEU A 88 4.73 12.79 14.93
CA LEU A 88 4.27 13.79 15.90
C LEU A 88 5.37 14.20 16.89
N GLU A 89 6.04 13.22 17.49
CA GLU A 89 6.95 13.39 18.63
C GLU A 89 8.40 13.66 18.21
N ALA A 90 8.73 13.47 16.92
CA ALA A 90 10.01 13.84 16.34
C ALA A 90 9.88 14.86 15.20
N ASN A 91 9.26 14.49 14.08
CA ASN A 91 9.33 15.32 12.87
C ASN A 91 8.66 16.69 13.06
N LEU A 92 7.41 16.72 13.54
CA LEU A 92 6.72 17.99 13.81
C LEU A 92 7.41 18.82 14.92
N GLN A 93 8.27 18.21 15.74
CA GLN A 93 9.00 18.95 16.76
C GLN A 93 10.07 19.88 16.18
N SER A 94 10.39 19.80 14.88
CA SER A 94 11.20 20.83 14.21
C SER A 94 10.63 22.24 14.39
N PHE A 95 9.32 22.38 14.63
CA PHE A 95 8.66 23.65 14.98
C PHE A 95 9.19 24.25 16.29
N ASN A 96 9.58 23.40 17.25
CA ASN A 96 10.04 23.80 18.57
C ASN A 96 11.56 24.00 18.65
N PHE A 97 12.29 23.85 17.54
CA PHE A 97 13.73 24.05 17.48
C PHE A 97 14.02 25.48 17.00
N THR A 98 15.04 26.08 17.60
CA THR A 98 15.66 27.31 17.10
C THR A 98 16.89 26.95 16.25
N PRO A 99 17.44 27.89 15.45
CA PRO A 99 18.70 27.68 14.75
C PRO A 99 19.86 27.22 15.65
N ASP A 100 19.98 27.80 16.86
CA ASP A 100 20.97 27.37 17.86
C ASP A 100 20.75 25.91 18.31
N ASP A 101 19.49 25.49 18.47
CA ASP A 101 19.17 24.11 18.85
C ASP A 101 19.52 23.11 17.74
N ILE A 102 19.22 23.45 16.49
CA ILE A 102 19.60 22.65 15.32
C ILE A 102 21.12 22.51 15.25
N PHE A 103 21.88 23.59 15.48
CA PHE A 103 23.34 23.52 15.50
C PHE A 103 23.83 22.47 16.51
N TRP A 104 23.39 22.55 17.77
CA TRP A 104 23.88 21.64 18.82
C TRP A 104 23.43 20.20 18.59
N GLY A 105 22.20 20.00 18.11
CA GLY A 105 21.65 18.68 17.79
C GLY A 105 22.40 18.01 16.65
N GLN A 106 22.64 18.76 15.59
CA GLN A 106 23.39 18.33 14.42
C GLN A 106 24.85 17.99 14.77
N LEU A 107 25.53 18.86 15.53
CA LEU A 107 26.92 18.65 15.93
C LEU A 107 27.06 17.38 16.78
N ALA A 108 26.15 17.19 17.75
CA ALA A 108 26.14 16.00 18.58
C ALA A 108 25.88 14.73 17.75
N GLY A 109 24.94 14.76 16.81
CA GLY A 109 24.63 13.63 15.94
C GLY A 109 25.80 13.23 15.04
N CYS A 110 26.52 14.22 14.48
CA CYS A 110 27.74 13.98 13.72
C CYS A 110 28.84 13.36 14.57
N LEU A 111 29.05 13.87 15.79
CA LEU A 111 30.09 13.37 16.69
C LEU A 111 29.81 11.96 17.20
N GLU A 112 28.55 11.62 17.43
CA GLU A 112 28.17 10.26 17.79
C GLU A 112 28.35 9.28 16.63
N ALA A 113 28.03 9.71 15.40
CA ALA A 113 28.31 8.92 14.20
C ALA A 113 29.82 8.65 14.06
N LEU A 114 30.65 9.68 14.24
CA LEU A 114 32.11 9.54 14.27
C LEU A 114 32.58 8.62 15.40
N ASP A 115 31.99 8.71 16.59
CA ASP A 115 32.33 7.84 17.73
C ASP A 115 32.06 6.37 17.41
N ALA A 116 30.99 6.09 16.67
CA ALA A 116 30.60 4.76 16.21
C ALA A 116 31.34 4.28 14.95
N GLY A 117 32.29 5.05 14.41
CA GLY A 117 33.10 4.67 13.23
C GLY A 117 32.50 5.07 11.88
N THR A 118 31.40 5.83 11.86
CA THR A 118 30.87 6.42 10.63
C THR A 118 31.71 7.61 10.21
N THR A 119 32.26 7.55 8.99
CA THR A 119 33.12 8.61 8.43
C THR A 119 32.39 9.49 7.43
N CYS A 120 31.34 8.95 6.80
CA CYS A 120 30.51 9.64 5.82
C CYS A 120 29.02 9.43 6.13
N VAL A 121 28.23 10.49 6.01
CA VAL A 121 26.77 10.45 6.20
C VAL A 121 26.05 11.08 5.02
N VAL A 122 24.94 10.49 4.58
CA VAL A 122 23.92 11.19 3.79
C VAL A 122 22.92 11.76 4.79
N ASP A 123 23.04 13.07 5.00
CA ASP A 123 22.23 13.78 5.98
C ASP A 123 20.97 14.32 5.31
N ASN A 124 19.82 13.76 5.66
CA ASN A 124 18.52 14.30 5.28
C ASN A 124 18.22 15.48 6.20
N ALA A 125 18.80 16.64 5.89
CA ALA A 125 18.76 17.87 6.66
C ALA A 125 17.42 18.60 6.49
N HIS A 126 16.34 17.92 6.86
CA HIS A 126 14.95 18.36 6.67
C HIS A 126 14.33 19.11 7.86
N GLY A 127 15.08 19.24 8.96
CA GLY A 127 14.64 19.87 10.20
C GLY A 127 14.45 21.39 10.12
N ALA A 128 14.47 21.98 8.92
CA ALA A 128 14.37 23.40 8.70
C ALA A 128 12.90 23.86 8.65
N SER A 129 12.50 24.65 9.65
CA SER A 129 11.24 25.40 9.67
C SER A 129 11.42 26.90 9.34
N ASP A 130 12.68 27.34 9.23
CA ASP A 130 13.11 28.72 9.06
C ASP A 130 14.40 28.73 8.22
N PRO A 131 14.63 29.73 7.35
CA PRO A 131 15.84 29.80 6.52
C PRO A 131 17.16 29.79 7.30
N GLU A 132 17.22 30.15 8.59
CA GLU A 132 18.45 30.08 9.38
C GLU A 132 18.80 28.65 9.85
N HIS A 133 17.84 27.73 9.89
CA HIS A 133 18.07 26.35 10.36
C HIS A 133 19.04 25.56 9.48
N GLY A 134 18.90 25.66 8.15
CA GLY A 134 19.79 24.99 7.19
C GLY A 134 21.26 25.41 7.35
N PRO A 135 21.57 26.72 7.31
CA PRO A 135 22.90 27.25 7.63
C PRO A 135 23.46 26.82 8.99
N ALA A 136 22.64 26.75 10.03
CA ALA A 136 23.06 26.28 11.35
C ALA A 136 23.45 24.79 11.32
N ALA A 137 22.64 23.93 10.68
CA ALA A 137 22.96 22.52 10.51
C ALA A 137 24.23 22.30 9.65
N LEU A 138 24.39 23.05 8.56
CA LEU A 138 25.58 22.99 7.72
C LEU A 138 26.84 23.38 8.52
N SER A 139 26.76 24.45 9.31
CA SER A 139 27.86 24.90 10.18
C SER A 139 28.26 23.84 11.20
N ALA A 140 27.30 23.15 11.80
CA ALA A 140 27.55 22.05 12.74
C ALA A 140 28.21 20.85 12.06
N THR A 141 27.73 20.50 10.86
CA THR A 141 28.31 19.42 10.05
C THR A 141 29.76 19.72 9.70
N LEU A 142 30.07 20.96 9.31
CA LEU A 142 31.43 21.42 9.11
C LEU A 142 32.22 21.29 10.43
N ALA A 143 31.80 21.91 11.52
CA ALA A 143 32.53 21.87 12.79
C ALA A 143 32.87 20.45 13.28
N SER A 144 31.99 19.47 13.05
CA SER A 144 32.21 18.06 13.43
C SER A 144 33.41 17.40 12.75
N GLY A 145 33.74 17.83 11.53
CA GLY A 145 34.79 17.22 10.72
C GLY A 145 34.40 15.93 9.99
N ILE A 146 33.13 15.51 10.05
CA ILE A 146 32.60 14.37 9.29
C ILE A 146 32.52 14.69 7.79
N ARG A 147 32.59 13.66 6.93
CA ARG A 147 32.22 13.79 5.52
C ARG A 147 30.70 13.70 5.39
N SER A 148 30.10 14.51 4.52
CA SER A 148 28.64 14.50 4.37
C SER A 148 28.19 14.81 2.96
N ILE A 149 27.08 14.20 2.55
CA ILE A 149 26.20 14.78 1.53
C ILE A 149 25.03 15.40 2.29
N PHE A 150 25.09 16.73 2.42
CA PHE A 150 24.11 17.52 3.16
C PHE A 150 22.89 17.75 2.28
N CYS A 151 21.88 16.90 2.44
CA CYS A 151 20.65 16.93 1.67
C CYS A 151 19.66 17.90 2.29
N HIS A 152 19.86 19.19 1.99
CA HIS A 152 19.00 20.26 2.48
C HIS A 152 17.60 20.13 1.91
N GLY A 153 16.58 20.33 2.73
CA GLY A 153 15.19 20.24 2.33
C GLY A 153 14.27 20.55 3.51
N VAL A 154 13.00 20.24 3.35
CA VAL A 154 12.00 20.39 4.41
C VAL A 154 11.11 19.16 4.45
N MET A 155 10.64 18.79 5.64
CA MET A 155 9.53 17.84 5.75
C MET A 155 8.30 18.40 5.06
N PRO A 156 7.53 17.62 4.29
CA PRO A 156 6.31 18.13 3.68
C PRO A 156 5.23 18.49 4.71
N LEU A 157 5.20 17.75 5.83
CA LEU A 157 4.29 17.98 6.94
C LEU A 157 4.97 18.88 7.98
N ARG A 158 4.52 20.14 8.07
CA ARG A 158 5.11 21.16 8.97
C ARG A 158 4.01 21.88 9.74
N ALA A 159 4.27 22.22 11.00
CA ALA A 159 3.39 23.10 11.74
C ALA A 159 3.65 24.56 11.31
N ALA A 160 2.59 25.27 10.91
CA ALA A 160 2.61 26.73 10.74
C ALA A 160 2.34 27.44 12.07
N GLU A 161 1.48 26.85 12.91
CA GLU A 161 1.17 27.33 14.25
C GLU A 161 0.99 26.13 15.19
N TRP A 162 1.52 26.23 16.41
CA TRP A 162 1.26 25.25 17.46
C TRP A 162 1.30 25.91 18.84
N THR A 163 0.15 25.90 19.53
CA THR A 163 -0.05 26.48 20.86
C THR A 163 -0.88 25.51 21.73
N GLU A 164 -1.24 25.92 22.95
CA GLU A 164 -2.13 25.12 23.81
C GLU A 164 -3.56 24.99 23.26
N SER A 165 -4.00 25.96 22.44
CA SER A 165 -5.38 26.05 21.96
C SER A 165 -5.54 25.97 20.44
N SER A 166 -4.43 25.93 19.69
CA SER A 166 -4.43 25.96 18.23
C SER A 166 -3.28 25.15 17.65
N PHE A 167 -3.53 24.50 16.53
CA PHE A 167 -2.53 23.78 15.74
C PHE A 167 -2.90 23.91 14.27
N GLU A 168 -2.07 24.57 13.46
CA GLU A 168 -2.27 24.70 12.02
C GLU A 168 -1.08 24.16 11.26
N LEU A 169 -1.37 23.47 10.16
CA LEU A 169 -0.35 22.93 9.28
C LEU A 169 -0.03 23.93 8.17
N ASP A 170 1.24 23.99 7.82
CA ASP A 170 1.68 24.66 6.61
C ASP A 170 1.16 23.86 5.40
N ARG A 171 0.30 24.50 4.61
CA ARG A 171 -0.30 23.90 3.40
C ARG A 171 0.44 24.28 2.12
N SER A 172 1.52 25.05 2.24
CA SER A 172 2.37 25.33 1.08
C SER A 172 3.06 24.04 0.61
N PRO A 173 3.14 23.78 -0.71
CA PRO A 173 3.91 22.67 -1.27
C PRO A 173 5.34 22.60 -0.70
N GLN A 174 5.95 23.77 -0.58
CA GLN A 174 7.23 24.03 0.07
C GLN A 174 7.32 25.53 0.42
N PRO A 175 8.20 25.93 1.34
CA PRO A 175 8.42 27.34 1.64
C PRO A 175 9.09 28.09 0.49
N ASP A 176 8.68 29.34 0.25
CA ASP A 176 9.19 30.19 -0.86
C ASP A 176 10.71 30.44 -0.78
N TRP A 177 11.30 30.34 0.42
CA TRP A 177 12.73 30.54 0.63
C TRP A 177 13.60 29.32 0.26
N LEU A 178 13.00 28.13 0.07
CA LEU A 178 13.76 26.89 -0.07
C LEU A 178 14.60 26.87 -1.36
N LEU A 179 13.99 27.08 -2.53
CA LEU A 179 14.72 27.02 -3.81
C LEU A 179 15.77 28.13 -3.95
N PRO A 180 15.49 29.41 -3.63
CA PRO A 180 16.52 30.45 -3.61
C PRO A 180 17.70 30.12 -2.67
N GLN A 181 17.42 29.45 -1.54
CA GLN A 181 18.46 29.01 -0.63
C GLN A 181 19.28 27.86 -1.22
N ILE A 182 18.65 26.90 -1.90
CA ILE A 182 19.37 25.86 -2.65
C ILE A 182 20.30 26.48 -3.68
N ASP A 183 19.86 27.47 -4.45
CA ASP A 183 20.71 28.16 -5.44
C ASP A 183 21.93 28.82 -4.77
N SER A 184 21.71 29.50 -3.64
CA SER A 184 22.77 30.14 -2.86
C SER A 184 23.76 29.12 -2.28
N LEU A 185 23.27 27.98 -1.79
CA LEU A 185 24.11 26.90 -1.26
C LEU A 185 24.89 26.22 -2.38
N ALA A 186 24.26 25.94 -3.51
CA ALA A 186 24.86 25.26 -4.64
C ALA A 186 26.01 26.09 -5.25
N ALA A 187 25.86 27.42 -5.30
CA ALA A 187 26.92 28.33 -5.73
C ALA A 187 28.18 28.32 -4.84
N LYS A 188 28.06 27.86 -3.58
CA LYS A 188 29.17 27.76 -2.63
C LYS A 188 29.68 26.33 -2.44
N ALA A 189 28.91 25.33 -2.85
CA ALA A 189 29.26 23.93 -2.68
C ALA A 189 30.45 23.53 -3.58
N PRO A 190 31.29 22.56 -3.16
CA PRO A 190 31.32 21.87 -1.88
C PRO A 190 31.90 22.73 -0.75
N PHE A 191 31.58 22.39 0.50
CA PHE A 191 31.89 23.19 1.69
C PHE A 191 33.06 22.65 2.52
N GLY A 192 33.69 23.55 3.28
CA GLY A 192 34.86 23.31 4.12
C GLY A 192 36.17 23.36 3.33
N ASP A 193 37.27 23.70 3.99
CA ASP A 193 38.60 23.84 3.37
C ASP A 193 39.05 22.58 2.61
N ASP A 194 38.66 21.40 3.09
CA ASP A 194 38.93 20.10 2.49
C ASP A 194 37.80 19.60 1.57
N LYS A 195 36.79 20.44 1.29
CA LYS A 195 35.66 20.15 0.40
C LYS A 195 34.91 18.86 0.75
N ARG A 196 34.91 18.47 2.03
CA ARG A 196 34.35 17.19 2.50
C ARG A 196 32.82 17.14 2.50
N VAL A 197 32.14 18.30 2.54
CA VAL A 197 30.68 18.37 2.57
C VAL A 197 30.17 18.74 1.18
N ARG A 198 29.40 17.86 0.56
CA ARG A 198 28.72 18.09 -0.73
C ARG A 198 27.26 18.49 -0.47
N LEU A 199 26.66 19.22 -1.41
CA LEU A 199 25.23 19.55 -1.36
C LEU A 199 24.42 18.43 -2.02
N GLY A 200 23.42 17.93 -1.31
CA GLY A 200 22.32 17.11 -1.83
C GLY A 200 20.99 17.86 -1.68
N PHE A 201 19.89 17.19 -2.02
CA PHE A 201 18.54 17.71 -1.79
C PHE A 201 17.62 16.64 -1.23
N PHE A 202 16.85 16.98 -0.19
CA PHE A 202 15.82 16.10 0.34
C PHE A 202 14.44 16.50 -0.22
N PHE A 203 13.70 15.54 -0.75
CA PHE A 203 12.37 15.78 -1.33
C PHE A 203 11.39 14.65 -1.02
N ASP A 204 10.25 14.98 -0.43
CA ASP A 204 9.19 14.02 -0.08
C ASP A 204 7.77 14.49 -0.45
N SER A 205 7.65 15.58 -1.20
CA SER A 205 6.36 16.19 -1.56
C SER A 205 5.72 15.51 -2.79
N TYR A 206 5.67 14.18 -2.81
CA TYR A 206 5.15 13.37 -3.94
C TYR A 206 3.62 13.35 -4.05
N PHE A 207 2.91 13.97 -3.10
CA PHE A 207 1.47 14.25 -3.22
C PHE A 207 1.17 15.44 -4.16
N LEU A 208 2.20 16.17 -4.60
CA LEU A 208 2.06 17.27 -5.55
C LEU A 208 1.84 16.72 -6.98
N PRO A 209 1.24 17.53 -7.88
CA PRO A 209 1.17 17.18 -9.29
C PRO A 209 2.55 16.94 -9.90
N GLU A 210 2.65 15.97 -10.82
CA GLU A 210 3.92 15.56 -11.45
C GLU A 210 4.65 16.71 -12.15
N ASN A 211 3.94 17.70 -12.70
CA ASN A 211 4.59 18.87 -13.30
C ASN A 211 5.35 19.71 -12.27
N ILE A 212 4.79 19.88 -11.05
CA ILE A 212 5.44 20.62 -9.96
C ILE A 212 6.66 19.85 -9.43
N ILE A 213 6.53 18.53 -9.29
CA ILE A 213 7.64 17.65 -8.91
C ILE A 213 8.75 17.76 -9.96
N SER A 214 8.41 17.63 -11.24
CA SER A 214 9.35 17.69 -12.35
C SER A 214 10.09 19.04 -12.40
N GLU A 215 9.37 20.16 -12.30
CA GLU A 215 9.95 21.51 -12.28
C GLU A 215 10.89 21.71 -11.08
N THR A 216 10.46 21.31 -9.88
CA THR A 216 11.24 21.46 -8.65
C THR A 216 12.55 20.68 -8.72
N LEU A 217 12.49 19.40 -9.08
CA LEU A 217 13.67 18.55 -9.12
C LEU A 217 14.60 18.91 -10.28
N LYS A 218 14.06 19.37 -11.43
CA LYS A 218 14.88 19.93 -12.51
C LYS A 218 15.63 21.18 -12.08
N HIS A 219 14.95 22.14 -11.42
CA HIS A 219 15.60 23.35 -10.86
C HIS A 219 16.79 22.96 -9.98
N VAL A 220 16.57 22.03 -9.05
CA VAL A 220 17.61 21.57 -8.10
C VAL A 220 18.79 20.91 -8.82
N LYS A 221 18.54 20.07 -9.83
CA LYS A 221 19.59 19.47 -10.66
C LYS A 221 20.34 20.55 -11.47
N ASP A 222 19.64 21.52 -12.05
CA ASP A 222 20.22 22.63 -12.82
C ASP A 222 21.08 23.56 -11.95
N ALA A 223 20.74 23.71 -10.67
CA ALA A 223 21.56 24.42 -9.68
C ALA A 223 22.89 23.68 -9.38
N GLY A 224 23.02 22.41 -9.76
CA GLY A 224 24.24 21.61 -9.62
C GLY A 224 24.20 20.57 -8.50
N VAL A 225 23.02 20.30 -7.90
CA VAL A 225 22.85 19.22 -6.93
C VAL A 225 22.92 17.87 -7.64
N LYS A 226 23.70 16.93 -7.07
CA LYS A 226 24.02 15.64 -7.71
C LYS A 226 23.35 14.42 -7.07
N LEU A 227 22.73 14.60 -5.91
CA LEU A 227 22.03 13.53 -5.21
C LEU A 227 20.73 14.09 -4.63
N ILE A 228 19.62 13.44 -4.97
CA ILE A 228 18.30 13.71 -4.39
C ILE A 228 17.89 12.49 -3.60
N THR A 229 17.45 12.69 -2.36
CA THR A 229 17.01 11.64 -1.45
C THR A 229 15.52 11.78 -1.12
N SER A 230 14.84 10.64 -1.01
CA SER A 230 13.41 10.54 -0.75
C SER A 230 13.07 9.29 0.04
N HIS A 231 12.04 9.35 0.87
CA HIS A 231 11.47 8.15 1.48
C HIS A 231 10.52 7.46 0.52
N TYR A 232 10.63 6.13 0.42
CA TYR A 232 9.79 5.30 -0.43
C TYR A 232 9.38 4.03 0.30
N ARG A 233 8.09 3.77 0.38
CA ARG A 233 7.52 2.52 0.89
C ARG A 233 6.28 2.19 0.09
N HIS A 234 6.09 0.92 -0.23
CA HIS A 234 4.88 0.44 -0.87
C HIS A 234 3.94 -0.17 0.19
N TRP A 235 2.86 0.54 0.49
CA TRP A 235 1.78 0.09 1.37
C TRP A 235 0.45 0.16 0.63
N PRO A 236 -0.38 -0.90 0.64
CA PRO A 236 -1.69 -0.90 -0.02
C PRO A 236 -2.61 0.24 0.47
N ILE A 237 -2.37 0.73 1.70
CA ILE A 237 -3.20 1.75 2.38
C ILE A 237 -2.64 3.17 2.18
N SER A 238 -1.35 3.33 1.86
CA SER A 238 -0.73 4.64 1.65
C SER A 238 -0.71 5.01 0.17
N LYS A 239 -1.66 5.82 -0.29
CA LYS A 239 -1.74 6.21 -1.72
C LYS A 239 -0.58 7.12 -2.19
N GLY A 240 0.14 7.78 -1.27
CA GLY A 240 1.15 8.79 -1.60
C GLY A 240 2.55 8.22 -1.85
N GLN A 241 3.12 7.46 -0.89
CA GLN A 241 4.50 6.98 -1.00
C GLN A 241 4.65 5.73 -1.88
N SER A 242 3.58 4.97 -2.10
CA SER A 242 3.62 3.72 -2.87
C SER A 242 3.91 3.90 -4.36
N ARG A 243 3.78 5.12 -4.90
CA ARG A 243 3.95 5.45 -6.32
C ARG A 243 5.21 6.24 -6.64
N VAL A 244 6.10 6.45 -5.66
CA VAL A 244 7.31 7.29 -5.84
C VAL A 244 8.18 6.83 -7.02
N PRO A 245 8.50 5.52 -7.18
CA PRO A 245 9.29 5.06 -8.34
C PRO A 245 8.62 5.38 -9.67
N GLU A 246 7.31 5.13 -9.79
CA GLU A 246 6.54 5.37 -11.00
C GLU A 246 6.41 6.86 -11.31
N GLN A 247 6.19 7.71 -10.30
CA GLN A 247 6.11 9.16 -10.47
C GLN A 247 7.46 9.74 -10.93
N LEU A 248 8.56 9.29 -10.33
CA LEU A 248 9.90 9.70 -10.77
C LEU A 248 10.19 9.23 -12.19
N HIS A 249 9.76 8.02 -12.54
CA HIS A 249 9.89 7.48 -13.90
C HIS A 249 9.06 8.30 -14.90
N ALA A 250 7.79 8.56 -14.59
CA ALA A 250 6.89 9.38 -15.41
C ALA A 250 7.42 10.81 -15.62
N CYS A 251 8.08 11.38 -14.60
CA CYS A 251 8.74 12.68 -14.69
C CYS A 251 10.06 12.67 -15.50
N GLY A 252 10.57 11.48 -15.88
CA GLY A 252 11.87 11.31 -16.53
C GLY A 252 13.06 11.62 -15.60
N LEU A 253 12.89 11.44 -14.30
CA LEU A 253 13.87 11.83 -13.27
C LEU A 253 14.45 10.65 -12.47
N LEU A 254 13.87 9.45 -12.60
CA LEU A 254 14.38 8.24 -11.97
C LEU A 254 15.73 7.85 -12.58
N GLY A 255 16.76 7.68 -11.73
CA GLY A 255 18.12 7.42 -12.17
C GLY A 255 19.11 7.21 -11.01
N PRO A 256 20.41 7.12 -11.32
CA PRO A 256 21.48 6.87 -10.33
C PRO A 256 21.82 8.10 -9.46
N ASP A 257 21.18 9.24 -9.70
CA ASP A 257 21.24 10.45 -8.88
C ASP A 257 20.06 10.58 -7.90
N ILE A 258 19.16 9.58 -7.90
CA ILE A 258 18.11 9.39 -6.88
C ILE A 258 18.55 8.30 -5.90
N LEU A 259 18.34 8.57 -4.61
CA LEU A 259 18.53 7.62 -3.53
C LEU A 259 17.21 7.47 -2.77
N LEU A 260 16.62 6.28 -2.78
CA LEU A 260 15.36 6.02 -2.10
C LEU A 260 15.60 5.29 -0.78
N THR A 261 14.92 5.68 0.29
CA THR A 261 15.06 5.02 1.60
C THR A 261 13.84 4.16 1.92
N HIS A 262 14.11 3.02 2.56
CA HIS A 262 13.23 1.95 3.00
C HIS A 262 12.95 0.88 1.95
N GLY A 263 12.06 1.14 1.00
CA GLY A 263 11.65 0.20 -0.04
C GLY A 263 10.80 -0.99 0.44
N ASN A 264 10.34 -1.02 1.70
CA ASN A 264 9.48 -2.08 2.22
C ASN A 264 8.23 -2.25 1.35
N GLY A 265 7.84 -3.50 1.12
CA GLY A 265 6.68 -3.85 0.30
C GLY A 265 6.82 -3.60 -1.21
N ALA A 266 7.97 -3.15 -1.72
CA ALA A 266 8.15 -2.87 -3.15
C ALA A 266 7.73 -4.08 -4.01
N THR A 267 6.94 -3.85 -5.07
CA THR A 267 6.52 -4.94 -5.97
C THR A 267 7.68 -5.39 -6.87
N PRO A 268 7.62 -6.60 -7.46
CA PRO A 268 8.63 -7.03 -8.44
C PRO A 268 8.80 -6.06 -9.62
N GLU A 269 7.71 -5.43 -10.06
CA GLU A 269 7.73 -4.44 -11.14
C GLU A 269 8.48 -3.17 -10.71
N GLN A 270 8.22 -2.68 -9.49
CA GLN A 270 8.95 -1.55 -8.91
C GLN A 270 10.42 -1.89 -8.70
N ALA A 271 10.73 -3.11 -8.28
CA ALA A 271 12.10 -3.58 -8.12
C ALA A 271 12.86 -3.64 -9.46
N SER A 272 12.21 -4.13 -10.53
CA SER A 272 12.77 -4.10 -11.89
C SER A 272 13.02 -2.65 -12.34
N LEU A 273 12.02 -1.79 -12.19
CA LEU A 273 12.10 -0.38 -12.56
C LEU A 273 13.27 0.35 -11.89
N LEU A 274 13.44 0.16 -10.57
CA LEU A 274 14.52 0.77 -9.80
C LEU A 274 15.89 0.22 -10.20
N THR A 275 15.99 -1.09 -10.43
CA THR A 275 17.23 -1.74 -10.85
C THR A 275 17.66 -1.31 -12.24
N GLU A 276 16.72 -1.25 -13.20
CA GLU A 276 16.97 -0.79 -14.57
C GLU A 276 17.38 0.69 -14.62
N ALA A 277 16.80 1.52 -13.76
CA ALA A 277 17.18 2.92 -13.64
C ALA A 277 18.54 3.14 -12.94
N GLY A 278 19.12 2.10 -12.33
CA GLY A 278 20.35 2.21 -11.55
C GLY A 278 20.15 2.95 -10.22
N THR A 279 18.92 3.02 -9.72
CA THR A 279 18.56 3.70 -8.47
C THR A 279 18.88 2.81 -7.27
N TYR A 280 19.61 3.36 -6.31
CA TYR A 280 19.92 2.65 -5.08
C TYR A 280 18.79 2.79 -4.05
N ILE A 281 18.61 1.74 -3.24
CA ILE A 281 17.71 1.74 -2.09
C ILE A 281 18.53 1.62 -0.79
N VAL A 282 18.27 2.53 0.15
CA VAL A 282 18.83 2.48 1.50
C VAL A 282 17.86 1.75 2.41
N SER A 283 18.23 0.57 2.89
CA SER A 283 17.48 -0.11 3.94
C SER A 283 17.93 0.40 5.32
N THR A 284 16.98 0.61 6.21
CA THR A 284 17.20 1.09 7.59
C THR A 284 16.60 0.10 8.59
N PRO A 285 17.24 -1.07 8.80
CA PRO A 285 16.61 -2.22 9.44
C PRO A 285 16.07 -1.97 10.85
N ASP A 286 16.79 -1.20 11.68
CA ASP A 286 16.36 -0.88 13.04
C ASP A 286 15.05 -0.07 13.03
N ALA A 287 15.04 1.05 12.32
CA ALA A 287 13.88 1.92 12.19
C ALA A 287 12.67 1.19 11.60
N GLU A 288 12.87 0.40 10.55
CA GLU A 288 11.81 -0.32 9.85
C GLU A 288 11.09 -1.32 10.78
N ILE A 289 11.88 -2.10 11.54
CA ILE A 289 11.35 -3.13 12.44
C ILE A 289 10.75 -2.51 13.70
N PHE A 290 11.46 -1.61 14.39
CA PHE A 290 11.05 -1.11 15.71
C PHE A 290 9.89 -0.09 15.64
N MET A 291 9.76 0.68 14.56
CA MET A 291 8.66 1.66 14.41
C MET A 291 7.40 1.07 13.75
N ALA A 292 7.28 -0.26 13.68
CA ALA A 292 6.20 -0.96 12.98
C ALA A 292 6.00 -0.46 11.53
N SER A 293 7.12 -0.18 10.84
CA SER A 293 7.16 0.42 9.51
C SER A 293 7.35 -0.58 8.37
N GLY A 294 7.42 -1.87 8.70
CA GLY A 294 7.54 -3.01 7.78
C GLY A 294 8.33 -4.13 8.47
N ALA A 295 7.98 -5.39 8.22
CA ALA A 295 8.69 -6.54 8.80
C ALA A 295 9.86 -7.03 7.91
N ASP A 296 10.04 -6.42 6.73
CA ASP A 296 10.87 -6.91 5.62
C ASP A 296 11.93 -5.90 5.15
N PRO A 297 13.00 -5.62 5.93
CA PRO A 297 14.10 -4.81 5.45
C PRO A 297 14.69 -5.36 4.13
N VAL A 298 14.80 -4.49 3.12
CA VAL A 298 15.16 -4.90 1.76
C VAL A 298 16.65 -5.06 1.51
N ALA A 299 17.49 -4.84 2.53
CA ALA A 299 18.96 -4.85 2.44
C ALA A 299 19.54 -6.02 1.62
N PHE A 300 18.87 -7.17 1.68
CA PHE A 300 19.30 -8.44 1.15
C PHE A 300 18.37 -8.99 0.04
N ARG A 301 17.38 -8.24 -0.44
CA ARG A 301 16.45 -8.74 -1.47
C ARG A 301 17.16 -8.98 -2.81
N GLU A 302 16.88 -10.08 -3.49
CA GLU A 302 17.61 -10.52 -4.70
C GLU A 302 17.22 -9.74 -5.95
N ASP A 303 15.94 -9.38 -6.05
CA ASP A 303 15.37 -8.52 -7.09
C ASP A 303 15.69 -7.03 -6.89
N LEU A 304 16.32 -6.66 -5.77
CA LEU A 304 16.84 -5.32 -5.49
C LEU A 304 18.36 -5.39 -5.19
N PRO A 305 19.22 -5.64 -6.18
CA PRO A 305 20.66 -5.81 -5.97
C PRO A 305 21.38 -4.51 -5.58
N LEU A 306 20.78 -3.35 -5.88
CA LEU A 306 21.31 -2.01 -5.65
C LEU A 306 20.88 -1.48 -4.27
N THR A 307 21.34 -2.14 -3.21
CA THR A 307 21.03 -1.76 -1.82
C THR A 307 22.26 -1.30 -1.05
N CYS A 308 22.02 -0.50 -0.01
CA CYS A 308 22.97 -0.16 1.04
C CYS A 308 22.26 0.07 2.38
N LEU A 309 23.01 0.36 3.44
CA LEU A 309 22.46 0.56 4.79
C LEU A 309 22.45 2.02 5.24
N GLY A 310 21.43 2.37 6.03
CA GLY A 310 21.34 3.61 6.78
C GLY A 310 20.90 3.38 8.23
N ALA A 311 21.12 4.37 9.10
CA ALA A 311 20.68 4.31 10.50
C ALA A 311 19.36 5.06 10.76
N ASP A 312 18.91 5.88 9.81
CA ASP A 312 17.68 6.66 9.88
C ASP A 312 17.65 7.68 11.03
N CYS A 313 16.73 7.55 11.99
CA CYS A 313 16.55 8.54 13.04
C CYS A 313 17.30 8.17 14.33
N HIS A 314 18.10 9.10 14.82
CA HIS A 314 18.77 8.96 16.12
C HIS A 314 17.81 9.07 17.31
N SER A 315 16.59 9.57 17.13
CA SER A 315 15.61 9.69 18.22
C SER A 315 15.04 8.35 18.69
N CYS A 316 15.05 7.32 17.84
CA CYS A 316 14.47 6.01 18.12
C CYS A 316 15.52 4.91 18.34
N GLY A 317 16.63 4.93 17.59
CA GLY A 317 17.59 3.83 17.55
C GLY A 317 19.06 4.27 17.63
N PRO A 318 19.98 3.28 17.72
CA PRO A 318 21.42 3.54 17.73
C PRO A 318 21.95 3.88 16.33
N VAL A 319 22.99 4.71 16.32
CA VAL A 319 23.62 5.33 15.14
C VAL A 319 24.61 4.42 14.41
N SER A 320 24.92 3.29 15.04
CA SER A 320 26.04 2.42 14.68
C SER A 320 25.72 1.60 13.45
N MET A 321 26.55 1.71 12.41
CA MET A 321 26.40 0.87 11.21
C MET A 321 26.67 -0.61 11.51
N MET A 322 27.45 -0.93 12.55
CA MET A 322 27.61 -2.32 13.01
C MET A 322 26.29 -2.89 13.54
N HIS A 323 25.52 -2.10 14.28
CA HIS A 323 24.19 -2.49 14.73
C HIS A 323 23.24 -2.70 13.55
N GLN A 324 23.23 -1.79 12.58
CA GLN A 324 22.41 -1.92 11.37
C GLN A 324 22.76 -3.19 10.57
N MET A 325 24.06 -3.51 10.40
CA MET A 325 24.49 -4.76 9.78
C MET A 325 24.01 -6.00 10.55
N GLN A 326 24.04 -5.97 11.88
CA GLN A 326 23.60 -7.09 12.72
C GLN A 326 22.09 -7.32 12.62
N ILE A 327 21.28 -6.25 12.64
CA ILE A 327 19.83 -6.34 12.48
C ILE A 327 19.46 -6.79 11.07
N ALA A 328 20.09 -6.24 10.03
CA ALA A 328 19.85 -6.68 8.65
C ALA A 328 20.08 -8.19 8.51
N LEU A 329 21.20 -8.70 9.05
CA LEU A 329 21.54 -10.12 9.01
C LEU A 329 20.57 -10.97 9.83
N ALA A 330 20.19 -10.50 11.02
CA ALA A 330 19.26 -11.23 11.89
C ALA A 330 17.87 -11.29 11.26
N SER A 331 17.41 -10.20 10.65
CA SER A 331 16.11 -10.12 9.97
C SER A 331 16.05 -11.04 8.75
N ASP A 332 17.01 -10.93 7.81
CA ASP A 332 17.04 -11.80 6.62
C ASP A 332 17.16 -13.27 7.02
N ARG A 333 18.13 -13.62 7.87
CA ARG A 333 18.31 -15.02 8.28
C ARG A 333 17.12 -15.55 9.05
N GLY A 334 16.51 -14.74 9.93
CA GLY A 334 15.31 -15.12 10.66
C GLY A 334 14.15 -15.41 9.72
N SER A 335 13.87 -14.49 8.80
CA SER A 335 12.82 -14.64 7.79
C SER A 335 13.06 -15.85 6.88
N GLN A 336 14.28 -16.04 6.37
CA GLN A 336 14.62 -17.18 5.50
C GLN A 336 14.62 -18.52 6.25
N ASN A 337 15.07 -18.55 7.51
CA ASN A 337 15.03 -19.76 8.33
C ASN A 337 13.58 -20.16 8.62
N SER A 338 12.71 -19.22 9.04
CA SER A 338 11.27 -19.46 9.17
C SER A 338 10.68 -19.96 7.85
N LYS A 339 11.06 -19.29 6.74
CA LYS A 339 10.98 -19.70 5.33
C LYS A 339 11.17 -21.21 5.13
N THR A 340 12.35 -21.71 5.48
CA THR A 340 12.73 -23.08 5.14
C THR A 340 12.22 -24.11 6.14
N PHE A 341 12.10 -23.75 7.43
CA PHE A 341 11.55 -24.65 8.45
C PHE A 341 10.09 -24.99 8.19
N ALA A 342 9.29 -24.02 7.75
CA ALA A 342 7.89 -24.27 7.42
C ALA A 342 7.70 -25.11 6.14
N LEU A 343 8.75 -25.34 5.33
CA LEU A 343 8.76 -26.36 4.26
C LEU A 343 9.22 -27.75 4.76
N GLY A 344 9.40 -27.94 6.08
CA GLY A 344 9.97 -29.17 6.63
C GLY A 344 11.44 -29.37 6.28
N HIS A 345 12.17 -28.30 5.95
CA HIS A 345 13.58 -28.34 5.59
C HIS A 345 14.48 -27.70 6.65
N TYR A 346 15.75 -28.11 6.69
CA TYR A 346 16.79 -27.48 7.52
C TYR A 346 17.72 -26.63 6.65
N PRO A 347 18.02 -25.38 7.02
CA PRO A 347 18.85 -24.50 6.20
C PRO A 347 20.28 -25.04 6.11
N LYS A 348 20.73 -25.38 4.88
CA LYS A 348 22.09 -25.89 4.64
C LYS A 348 23.15 -24.79 4.50
N LYS A 349 22.72 -23.58 4.17
CA LYS A 349 23.56 -22.39 4.02
C LYS A 349 22.78 -21.16 4.47
N MET A 350 23.49 -20.20 5.05
CA MET A 350 22.93 -18.87 5.29
C MET A 350 22.98 -18.08 3.98
N ARG A 351 21.86 -17.45 3.61
CA ARG A 351 21.76 -16.64 2.41
C ARG A 351 22.56 -15.35 2.56
N ALA A 352 22.13 -14.42 3.42
CA ALA A 352 22.90 -13.21 3.73
C ALA A 352 24.18 -13.53 4.50
N THR A 353 25.30 -13.06 3.96
CA THR A 353 26.65 -13.26 4.50
C THR A 353 27.17 -12.03 5.24
N VAL A 354 28.12 -12.27 6.13
CA VAL A 354 28.84 -11.21 6.87
C VAL A 354 29.53 -10.24 5.91
N GLN A 355 30.12 -10.74 4.82
CA GLN A 355 30.79 -9.92 3.82
C GLN A 355 29.81 -9.02 3.09
N GLU A 356 28.64 -9.52 2.68
CA GLU A 356 27.62 -8.68 2.05
C GLU A 356 27.15 -7.58 2.99
N ALA A 357 26.92 -7.88 4.27
CA ALA A 357 26.57 -6.86 5.28
C ALA A 357 27.64 -5.75 5.37
N PHE A 358 28.93 -6.13 5.44
CA PHE A 358 30.04 -5.18 5.46
C PHE A 358 30.10 -4.32 4.20
N ASN A 359 29.88 -4.92 3.03
CA ASN A 359 29.86 -4.21 1.76
C ASN A 359 28.71 -3.21 1.69
N LEU A 360 27.53 -3.54 2.24
CA LEU A 360 26.37 -2.64 2.31
C LEU A 360 26.62 -1.37 3.13
N ALA A 361 27.53 -1.41 4.11
CA ALA A 361 27.91 -0.27 4.94
C ALA A 361 29.23 0.41 4.50
N THR A 362 29.87 -0.08 3.43
CA THR A 362 31.15 0.43 2.92
C THR A 362 31.10 0.65 1.41
N ILE A 363 31.57 -0.28 0.58
CA ILE A 363 31.75 -0.06 -0.87
C ILE A 363 30.42 0.09 -1.63
N LYS A 364 29.35 -0.63 -1.25
CA LYS A 364 28.02 -0.45 -1.88
C LYS A 364 27.40 0.90 -1.50
N ALA A 365 27.51 1.30 -0.24
CA ALA A 365 27.08 2.63 0.19
C ALA A 365 27.87 3.74 -0.52
N ALA A 366 29.17 3.55 -0.76
CA ALA A 366 29.97 4.49 -1.53
C ALA A 366 29.50 4.61 -2.99
N ARG A 367 29.08 3.50 -3.62
CA ARG A 367 28.49 3.51 -4.97
C ARG A 367 27.13 4.19 -5.01
N ALA A 368 26.28 3.93 -4.01
CA ALA A 368 24.96 4.57 -3.88
C ALA A 368 25.03 6.10 -3.89
N ILE A 369 26.15 6.66 -3.44
CA ILE A 369 26.38 8.10 -3.38
C ILE A 369 27.42 8.60 -4.40
N ASN A 370 27.81 7.77 -5.37
CA ASN A 370 28.79 8.09 -6.42
C ASN A 370 30.15 8.55 -5.87
N MET A 371 30.64 7.92 -4.80
CA MET A 371 31.93 8.17 -4.15
C MET A 371 32.82 6.92 -4.03
N ASP A 372 32.49 5.83 -4.71
CA ASP A 372 33.23 4.57 -4.69
C ASP A 372 34.66 4.68 -5.25
N LYS A 373 34.96 5.72 -6.03
CA LYS A 373 36.33 6.03 -6.46
C LYS A 373 37.17 6.69 -5.36
N ASP A 374 36.52 7.33 -4.39
CA ASP A 374 37.17 8.13 -3.35
C ASP A 374 37.21 7.42 -2.00
N ILE A 375 36.15 6.71 -1.60
CA ILE A 375 35.97 6.08 -0.28
C ILE A 375 35.37 4.66 -0.40
N GLY A 376 35.00 4.04 0.72
CA GLY A 376 34.35 2.73 0.78
C GLY A 376 35.28 1.52 0.64
N SER A 377 36.56 1.73 0.33
CA SER A 377 37.58 0.68 0.38
C SER A 377 38.97 1.27 0.65
N ILE A 378 39.91 0.42 1.11
CA ILE A 378 41.32 0.81 1.34
C ILE A 378 42.12 0.50 0.07
N ALA A 379 42.54 1.55 -0.64
CA ALA A 379 43.38 1.43 -1.83
C ALA A 379 44.25 2.69 -2.00
N VAL A 380 45.44 2.53 -2.59
CA VAL A 380 46.30 3.66 -2.94
C VAL A 380 45.54 4.63 -3.86
N GLY A 381 45.64 5.92 -3.54
CA GLY A 381 44.95 7.01 -4.24
C GLY A 381 43.59 7.38 -3.64
N LYS A 382 42.95 6.51 -2.85
CA LYS A 382 41.69 6.82 -2.16
C LYS A 382 41.90 7.77 -0.97
N LEU A 383 40.81 8.42 -0.55
CA LEU A 383 40.80 9.26 0.64
C LEU A 383 40.98 8.39 1.90
N ALA A 384 41.72 8.91 2.87
CA ALA A 384 41.97 8.24 4.14
C ALA A 384 40.78 8.42 5.10
N ASP A 385 39.68 7.75 4.76
CA ASP A 385 38.49 7.57 5.61
C ASP A 385 38.56 6.16 6.21
N LEU A 386 39.08 6.04 7.43
CA LEU A 386 39.52 4.77 8.02
C LEU A 386 39.06 4.63 9.49
N ILE A 387 38.87 3.38 9.90
CA ILE A 387 38.57 2.98 11.28
C ILE A 387 39.64 2.01 11.75
N ILE A 388 40.07 2.13 12.99
CA ILE A 388 40.97 1.19 13.66
C ILE A 388 40.22 0.60 14.84
N PHE A 389 40.12 -0.73 14.86
CA PHE A 389 39.49 -1.49 15.93
C PHE A 389 40.52 -2.08 16.89
N ASP A 390 40.34 -1.82 18.18
CA ASP A 390 41.05 -2.51 19.25
C ASP A 390 40.52 -3.94 19.37
N THR A 391 41.38 -4.94 19.20
CA THR A 391 40.99 -6.35 19.28
C THR A 391 41.21 -6.96 20.67
N THR A 392 41.77 -6.21 21.62
CA THR A 392 42.09 -6.72 22.95
C THR A 392 40.87 -6.84 23.87
N SER A 393 39.70 -6.40 23.40
CA SER A 393 38.48 -6.44 24.19
C SER A 393 37.91 -7.88 24.32
N PRO A 394 37.25 -8.21 25.44
CA PRO A 394 36.71 -9.55 25.66
C PRO A 394 35.67 -10.02 24.63
N SER A 395 34.99 -9.10 23.94
CA SER A 395 33.94 -9.43 22.98
C SER A 395 34.49 -9.87 21.63
N ILE A 396 35.68 -9.36 21.23
CA ILE A 396 36.17 -9.46 19.84
C ILE A 396 37.45 -10.30 19.70
N SER A 397 38.29 -10.46 20.73
CA SER A 397 39.64 -11.02 20.64
C SER A 397 39.75 -12.32 19.83
N CYS A 398 39.07 -13.40 20.25
CA CYS A 398 39.15 -14.68 19.53
C CYS A 398 38.53 -14.60 18.11
N ALA A 399 37.53 -13.74 17.91
CA ALA A 399 36.91 -13.56 16.60
C ALA A 399 37.87 -12.86 15.64
N ALA A 400 38.60 -11.83 16.10
CA ALA A 400 39.59 -11.10 15.31
C ALA A 400 40.75 -11.99 14.85
N ASP A 401 41.19 -12.93 15.71
CA ASP A 401 42.24 -13.88 15.35
C ASP A 401 41.79 -14.85 14.25
N HIS A 402 40.53 -15.32 14.31
CA HIS A 402 40.00 -16.28 13.36
C HIS A 402 39.55 -15.64 12.04
N ASP A 403 38.63 -14.69 12.13
CA ASP A 403 38.04 -13.96 11.00
C ASP A 403 37.77 -12.49 11.40
N PRO A 404 38.71 -11.58 11.08
CA PRO A 404 38.59 -10.14 11.33
C PRO A 404 37.30 -9.50 10.83
N LEU A 405 36.72 -10.01 9.74
CA LEU A 405 35.50 -9.46 9.16
C LEU A 405 34.28 -9.82 10.02
N THR A 406 34.17 -11.10 10.41
CA THR A 406 33.17 -11.53 11.39
C THR A 406 33.35 -10.84 12.73
N ALA A 407 34.59 -10.58 13.14
CA ALA A 407 34.89 -9.84 14.36
C ALA A 407 34.23 -8.45 14.35
N ILE A 408 34.38 -7.67 13.28
CA ILE A 408 33.74 -6.36 13.15
C ILE A 408 32.22 -6.48 13.09
N VAL A 409 31.69 -7.33 12.21
CA VAL A 409 30.24 -7.33 11.93
C VAL A 409 29.43 -7.95 13.07
N ARG A 410 29.94 -8.98 13.75
CA ARG A 410 29.15 -9.77 14.72
C ARG A 410 29.57 -9.58 16.18
N HIS A 411 30.77 -9.08 16.44
CA HIS A 411 31.35 -9.05 17.79
C HIS A 411 31.77 -7.66 18.26
N ALA A 412 32.10 -6.74 17.36
CA ALA A 412 32.47 -5.37 17.71
C ALA A 412 31.25 -4.54 18.12
N GLY A 413 31.48 -3.61 19.05
CA GLY A 413 30.62 -2.47 19.33
C GLY A 413 31.40 -1.15 19.23
N ILE A 414 30.76 -0.07 19.65
CA ILE A 414 31.35 1.28 19.63
C ILE A 414 32.63 1.37 20.48
N ARG A 415 32.72 0.56 21.54
CA ARG A 415 33.90 0.50 22.42
C ARG A 415 35.16 0.07 21.67
N GLU A 416 35.04 -0.87 20.75
CA GLU A 416 36.17 -1.40 19.99
C GLU A 416 36.65 -0.43 18.91
N VAL A 417 35.84 0.56 18.52
CA VAL A 417 36.26 1.64 17.62
C VAL A 417 37.26 2.54 18.37
N GLU A 418 38.55 2.35 18.14
CA GLU A 418 39.61 3.04 18.88
C GLU A 418 39.98 4.37 18.22
N THR A 419 40.22 4.34 16.91
CA THR A 419 40.64 5.50 16.13
C THR A 419 39.78 5.64 14.87
N VAL A 420 39.39 6.87 14.55
CA VAL A 420 38.61 7.21 13.35
C VAL A 420 39.31 8.35 12.63
N ILE A 421 39.54 8.18 11.33
CA ILE A 421 40.22 9.13 10.46
C ILE A 421 39.26 9.50 9.34
N VAL A 422 39.12 10.79 9.06
CA VAL A 422 38.31 11.33 7.94
C VAL A 422 39.17 12.29 7.14
N GLY A 423 39.37 12.00 5.85
CA GLY A 423 40.23 12.80 4.98
C GLY A 423 41.64 12.99 5.54
N GLY A 424 42.21 11.93 6.15
CA GLY A 424 43.55 11.96 6.75
C GLY A 424 43.66 12.72 8.08
N LYS A 425 42.55 13.25 8.62
CA LYS A 425 42.51 13.89 9.94
C LYS A 425 41.93 12.94 10.98
N VAL A 426 42.63 12.77 12.10
CA VAL A 426 42.17 11.96 13.24
C VAL A 426 41.01 12.68 13.95
N ARG A 427 39.84 12.02 14.02
CA ARG A 427 38.61 12.53 14.66
C ARG A 427 38.31 11.84 15.99
N LYS A 428 38.76 10.60 16.16
CA LYS A 428 38.75 9.84 17.41
C LYS A 428 40.10 9.15 17.54
N HIS A 429 40.65 9.08 18.76
CA HIS A 429 41.91 8.39 19.04
C HIS A 429 41.88 7.79 20.44
N ASN A 430 42.39 6.58 20.60
CA ASN A 430 42.40 5.84 21.87
C ASN A 430 41.01 5.83 22.56
N GLY A 431 39.95 5.63 21.76
CA GLY A 431 38.57 5.57 22.24
C GLY A 431 37.96 6.93 22.60
N SER A 432 38.65 8.06 22.37
CA SER A 432 38.19 9.40 22.73
C SER A 432 38.06 10.32 21.51
N LEU A 433 36.91 11.00 21.39
CA LEU A 433 36.69 12.04 20.37
C LEU A 433 37.67 13.20 20.54
N GLN A 434 38.16 13.72 19.43
CA GLN A 434 39.00 14.92 19.41
C GLN A 434 38.16 16.19 19.57
N ASN A 435 38.79 17.27 20.03
CA ASN A 435 38.12 18.57 20.15
C ASN A 435 37.72 19.11 18.77
N VAL A 436 36.58 19.81 18.71
CA VAL A 436 36.08 20.47 17.49
C VAL A 436 36.28 21.99 17.55
N HIS A 437 36.48 22.63 16.40
CA HIS A 437 36.67 24.07 16.32
C HIS A 437 35.49 24.73 15.62
N LEU A 438 34.82 25.67 16.29
CA LEU A 438 33.59 26.30 15.78
C LEU A 438 33.84 27.45 14.77
N ALA A 439 35.08 27.86 14.55
CA ALA A 439 35.41 29.01 13.71
C ALA A 439 35.22 28.77 12.20
N GLU A 440 35.07 27.52 11.76
CA GLU A 440 34.84 27.16 10.35
C GLU A 440 33.41 27.54 9.86
N GLY A 441 32.51 28.00 10.74
CA GLY A 441 31.08 28.22 10.44
C GLY A 441 30.67 29.54 9.79
N ARG A 442 31.58 30.51 9.58
CA ARG A 442 31.21 31.79 8.93
C ARG A 442 30.89 31.67 7.43
N GLU A 443 31.27 30.58 6.77
CA GLU A 443 31.00 30.37 5.34
C GLU A 443 29.52 30.06 5.04
N ALA A 444 28.81 29.46 6.00
CA ALA A 444 27.39 29.10 5.86
C ALA A 444 26.43 30.26 6.17
N GLY A 445 26.89 31.35 6.78
CA GLY A 445 26.07 32.53 7.08
C GLY A 445 25.32 32.46 8.42
N PHE A 446 25.79 31.66 9.38
CA PHE A 446 25.22 31.56 10.73
C PHE A 446 26.15 32.22 11.77
N ASP A 447 25.68 33.27 12.44
CA ASP A 447 26.40 33.93 13.53
C ASP A 447 25.98 33.34 14.88
N PHE A 448 26.93 32.68 15.54
CA PHE A 448 26.74 32.19 16.91
C PHE A 448 26.41 33.32 17.86
N LYS A 449 25.32 33.20 18.61
CA LYS A 449 24.96 34.16 19.67
C LYS A 449 25.87 34.11 20.89
N ASN A 450 26.76 33.12 20.99
CA ASN A 450 27.60 32.90 22.17
C ASN A 450 29.08 33.23 21.87
N GLU A 451 29.51 34.45 22.23
CA GLU A 451 30.88 34.96 22.06
C GLU A 451 31.94 34.24 22.93
N ALA A 452 31.53 33.27 23.76
CA ALA A 452 32.37 32.67 24.80
C ALA A 452 33.31 31.54 24.34
N VAL A 453 33.34 31.19 23.05
CA VAL A 453 34.15 30.07 22.55
C VAL A 453 35.52 30.57 22.10
N ASP A 454 36.55 30.33 22.91
CA ASP A 454 37.93 30.58 22.51
C ASP A 454 38.33 29.63 21.38
N SER A 455 38.33 30.15 20.15
CA SER A 455 38.69 29.44 18.91
C SER A 455 40.01 28.65 18.98
N LYS A 456 40.92 28.98 19.91
CA LYS A 456 42.23 28.34 20.03
C LYS A 456 42.24 27.00 20.77
N VAL A 457 41.30 26.75 21.69
CA VAL A 457 41.32 25.55 22.55
C VAL A 457 40.46 24.41 21.99
N GLY A 458 39.46 24.75 21.16
CA GLY A 458 38.47 23.80 20.66
C GLY A 458 37.50 23.36 21.76
N LEU A 459 36.35 22.81 21.37
CA LEU A 459 35.34 22.27 22.27
C LEU A 459 35.51 20.77 22.42
N SER A 460 35.58 20.31 23.67
CA SER A 460 35.50 18.90 24.02
C SER A 460 34.07 18.37 23.94
N TRP A 461 33.91 17.06 23.78
CA TRP A 461 32.58 16.42 23.85
C TRP A 461 31.83 16.76 25.14
N LYS A 462 32.54 16.88 26.27
CA LYS A 462 31.93 17.21 27.57
C LYS A 462 31.28 18.59 27.58
N GLU A 463 31.87 19.57 26.90
CA GLU A 463 31.30 20.92 26.76
C GLU A 463 30.11 20.92 25.82
N ILE A 464 30.21 20.21 24.70
CA ILE A 464 29.12 20.03 23.73
C ILE A 464 27.92 19.34 24.39
N ALA A 465 28.15 18.27 25.16
CA ALA A 465 27.11 17.56 25.88
C ALA A 465 26.38 18.45 26.90
N LYS A 466 27.08 19.42 27.51
CA LYS A 466 26.48 20.40 28.42
C LYS A 466 25.54 21.34 27.66
N GLU A 467 25.96 21.86 26.52
CA GLU A 467 25.11 22.70 25.66
C GLU A 467 23.93 21.92 25.08
N LEU A 468 24.14 20.66 24.67
CA LEU A 468 23.08 19.77 24.23
C LEU A 468 22.04 19.54 25.34
N SER A 469 22.48 19.33 26.58
CA SER A 469 21.58 19.18 27.73
C SER A 469 20.80 20.46 28.05
N ARG A 470 21.42 21.63 27.89
CA ARG A 470 20.74 22.92 28.02
C ARG A 470 19.68 23.09 26.94
N SER A 471 20.08 22.97 25.67
CA SER A 471 19.19 23.03 24.50
C SER A 471 18.02 22.06 24.63
N ARG A 472 18.28 20.79 25.00
CA ARG A 472 17.22 19.80 25.25
C ARG A 472 16.21 20.28 26.29
N SER A 473 16.68 20.85 27.40
CA SER A 473 15.79 21.33 28.48
C SER A 473 14.91 22.49 28.00
N GLU A 474 15.45 23.39 27.19
CA GLU A 474 14.72 24.51 26.60
C GLU A 474 13.69 24.04 25.56
N ILE A 475 14.06 23.10 24.69
CA ILE A 475 13.13 22.46 23.75
C ILE A 475 11.99 21.80 24.52
N GLN A 476 12.26 21.02 25.57
CA GLN A 476 11.20 20.41 26.38
C GLN A 476 10.25 21.44 26.98
N GLY A 477 10.78 22.58 27.44
CA GLY A 477 9.96 23.68 27.94
C GLY A 477 9.09 24.36 26.88
N ARG A 478 9.43 24.25 25.59
CA ARG A 478 8.58 24.68 24.46
C ARG A 478 7.56 23.61 24.08
N ILE A 479 8.00 22.35 24.00
CA ILE A 479 7.12 21.19 23.74
C ILE A 479 6.02 21.07 24.81
N SER A 480 6.30 21.38 26.07
CA SER A 480 5.30 21.32 27.14
C SER A 480 4.20 22.38 27.03
N LYS A 481 4.37 23.39 26.15
CA LYS A 481 3.42 24.50 25.95
C LYS A 481 2.58 24.33 24.69
N VAL A 482 2.71 23.20 23.99
CA VAL A 482 1.93 22.91 22.79
C VAL A 482 0.98 21.74 23.03
N ASN A 483 -0.22 21.82 22.47
CA ASN A 483 -1.22 20.77 22.63
C ASN A 483 -0.97 19.63 21.64
N LYS A 484 -0.37 18.55 22.13
CA LYS A 484 -0.04 17.37 21.33
C LYS A 484 -1.24 16.58 20.88
N GLU A 485 -2.29 16.51 21.70
CA GLU A 485 -3.52 15.80 21.35
C GLU A 485 -4.22 16.50 20.20
N LEU A 486 -4.26 17.83 20.20
CA LEU A 486 -4.81 18.59 19.07
C LEU A 486 -4.05 18.33 17.76
N ALA A 487 -2.72 18.26 17.83
CA ALA A 487 -1.90 17.92 16.68
C ALA A 487 -2.09 16.47 16.23
N LYS A 488 -2.17 15.53 17.18
CA LYS A 488 -2.46 14.12 16.92
C LYS A 488 -3.81 13.94 16.25
N GLU A 489 -4.85 14.63 16.73
CA GLU A 489 -6.19 14.59 16.13
C GLU A 489 -6.18 15.11 14.69
N LYS A 490 -5.51 16.23 14.41
CA LYS A 490 -5.38 16.75 13.04
C LYS A 490 -4.53 15.84 12.14
N LEU A 491 -3.42 15.28 12.66
CA LEU A 491 -2.55 14.36 11.93
C LEU A 491 -3.29 13.07 11.56
N ILE A 492 -3.96 12.45 12.54
CA ILE A 492 -4.84 11.31 12.32
C ILE A 492 -5.87 11.70 11.26
N GLY A 493 -6.57 12.84 11.43
CA GLY A 493 -7.52 13.38 10.45
C GLY A 493 -6.97 13.49 9.02
N MET A 494 -5.70 13.88 8.84
CA MET A 494 -5.04 14.04 7.55
C MET A 494 -4.50 12.76 6.93
N MET A 495 -4.02 11.80 7.72
CA MET A 495 -3.67 10.46 7.23
C MET A 495 -4.90 9.58 7.00
N GLY A 496 -6.08 10.20 6.89
CA GLY A 496 -7.37 9.51 6.77
C GLY A 496 -7.91 9.11 8.13
N GLY A 497 -8.16 10.08 9.00
CA GLY A 497 -8.60 9.80 10.36
C GLY A 497 -9.91 9.04 10.33
N LEU A 498 -9.85 7.72 10.59
CA LEU A 498 -10.95 6.76 10.55
C LEU A 498 -12.10 7.19 9.61
N LYS A 499 -11.76 7.59 8.38
CA LYS A 499 -12.76 7.84 7.33
C LYS A 499 -13.41 6.53 6.91
N ASP A 500 -12.63 5.47 7.08
CA ASP A 500 -12.91 4.11 6.65
C ASP A 500 -12.88 3.21 7.90
N ILE A 501 -13.97 2.50 8.14
CA ILE A 501 -14.05 1.50 9.22
C ILE A 501 -14.02 0.11 8.59
N LEU A 502 -13.00 -0.68 8.94
CA LEU A 502 -12.91 -2.09 8.57
C LEU A 502 -13.31 -2.97 9.75
N ILE A 503 -14.26 -3.88 9.52
CA ILE A 503 -14.67 -4.91 10.47
C ILE A 503 -14.39 -6.26 9.79
N SER A 504 -13.24 -6.86 10.12
CA SER A 504 -12.76 -8.12 9.53
C SER A 504 -12.27 -9.13 10.57
N SER A 505 -12.40 -8.79 11.86
CA SER A 505 -12.11 -9.68 12.98
C SER A 505 -13.00 -9.42 14.20
N LYS A 506 -13.00 -10.38 15.13
CA LYS A 506 -13.57 -10.19 16.48
C LYS A 506 -12.89 -9.04 17.25
N GLU A 507 -11.61 -8.80 16.98
CA GLU A 507 -10.86 -7.73 17.62
C GLU A 507 -11.30 -6.35 17.10
N ASP A 508 -11.56 -6.23 15.80
CA ASP A 508 -12.09 -5.00 15.19
C ASP A 508 -13.43 -4.61 15.80
N THR A 509 -14.30 -5.59 16.07
CA THR A 509 -15.56 -5.38 16.77
C THR A 509 -15.36 -4.84 18.20
N ARG A 510 -14.34 -5.33 18.92
CA ARG A 510 -14.01 -4.83 20.27
C ARG A 510 -13.44 -3.41 20.22
N ARG A 511 -12.64 -3.10 19.20
CA ARG A 511 -12.14 -1.73 18.96
C ARG A 511 -13.28 -0.78 18.57
N LEU A 512 -14.22 -1.26 17.75
CA LEU A 512 -15.42 -0.53 17.36
C LEU A 512 -16.26 -0.14 18.59
N TYR A 513 -16.38 -1.00 19.60
CA TYR A 513 -17.06 -0.64 20.85
C TYR A 513 -16.49 0.62 21.50
N SER A 514 -15.16 0.69 21.68
CA SER A 514 -14.49 1.89 22.23
C SER A 514 -14.65 3.10 21.31
N LEU A 515 -14.65 2.89 19.99
CA LEU A 515 -14.85 3.96 19.00
C LEU A 515 -16.26 4.55 19.07
N LEU A 516 -17.30 3.71 19.13
CA LEU A 516 -18.70 4.15 19.23
C LEU A 516 -18.99 4.89 20.53
N GLN A 517 -18.30 4.54 21.63
CA GLN A 517 -18.36 5.32 22.86
C GLN A 517 -17.86 6.76 22.63
N SER A 518 -16.74 6.92 21.92
CA SER A 518 -16.21 8.24 21.58
C SER A 518 -17.14 9.03 20.66
N TYR A 519 -17.89 8.37 19.78
CA TYR A 519 -18.88 9.00 18.90
C TYR A 519 -20.10 9.53 19.66
N ILE A 520 -20.49 8.86 20.74
CA ILE A 520 -21.56 9.34 21.63
C ILE A 520 -21.09 10.55 22.44
N GLU A 521 -19.81 10.59 22.82
CA GLU A 521 -19.21 11.73 23.53
C GLU A 521 -19.00 12.94 22.62
N ASP A 522 -18.59 12.70 21.38
CA ASP A 522 -18.40 13.71 20.35
C ASP A 522 -19.03 13.26 19.01
N PRO A 523 -20.31 13.64 18.77
CA PRO A 523 -21.02 13.30 17.54
C PRO A 523 -20.39 13.84 16.26
N SER A 524 -19.45 14.80 16.33
CA SER A 524 -18.75 15.30 15.15
C SER A 524 -17.81 14.24 14.54
N ARG A 525 -17.29 13.31 15.37
CA ARG A 525 -16.42 12.21 14.95
C ARG A 525 -17.17 11.17 14.11
N ALA A 526 -18.40 10.86 14.49
CA ALA A 526 -19.26 9.95 13.71
C ALA A 526 -19.59 10.50 12.31
N LYS A 527 -19.61 11.83 12.17
CA LYS A 527 -19.83 12.50 10.88
C LYS A 527 -18.61 12.46 9.96
N ALA A 528 -17.42 12.09 10.45
CA ALA A 528 -16.23 11.97 9.63
C ALA A 528 -16.17 10.64 8.86
N VAL A 529 -16.92 9.62 9.30
CA VAL A 529 -16.99 8.31 8.66
C VAL A 529 -17.74 8.40 7.35
N THR A 530 -17.07 8.02 6.26
CA THR A 530 -17.60 8.04 4.89
C THR A 530 -17.59 6.68 4.23
N GLU A 531 -16.70 5.77 4.63
CA GLU A 531 -16.62 4.42 4.09
C GLU A 531 -16.64 3.37 5.21
N VAL A 532 -17.30 2.24 4.94
CA VAL A 532 -17.37 1.11 5.88
C VAL A 532 -17.20 -0.19 5.11
N VAL A 533 -16.34 -1.07 5.61
CA VAL A 533 -16.10 -2.43 5.11
C VAL A 533 -16.51 -3.42 6.19
N ILE A 534 -17.39 -4.35 5.86
CA ILE A 534 -17.83 -5.42 6.77
C ILE A 534 -17.56 -6.77 6.11
N ASP A 535 -16.57 -7.50 6.64
CA ASP A 535 -16.31 -8.90 6.33
C ASP A 535 -16.68 -9.78 7.53
N GLY A 536 -17.84 -10.43 7.46
CA GLY A 536 -18.37 -11.30 8.52
C GLY A 536 -17.89 -12.75 8.47
N THR A 537 -17.17 -13.13 7.42
CA THR A 537 -16.89 -14.52 7.04
C THR A 537 -16.07 -15.30 8.09
N PRO A 538 -15.04 -14.75 8.75
CA PRO A 538 -14.14 -15.56 9.58
C PRO A 538 -14.67 -16.01 10.95
N TRP A 539 -15.81 -15.51 11.47
CA TRP A 539 -16.31 -15.90 12.81
C TRP A 539 -17.83 -15.96 13.03
N ILE A 540 -18.65 -15.71 12.01
CA ILE A 540 -20.11 -15.77 12.15
C ILE A 540 -20.66 -17.22 12.14
N TYR A 541 -19.87 -18.20 11.66
CA TYR A 541 -20.24 -19.63 11.61
C TYR A 541 -20.22 -20.39 12.95
N ALA A 542 -19.94 -19.72 14.08
CA ALA A 542 -19.89 -20.40 15.39
C ALA A 542 -21.26 -20.72 16.02
N SER A 543 -22.39 -20.40 15.38
CA SER A 543 -23.73 -20.66 15.94
C SER A 543 -24.73 -21.24 14.94
N THR A 544 -24.41 -22.37 14.31
CA THR A 544 -25.42 -23.28 13.78
C THR A 544 -26.03 -24.11 14.90
N SER A 545 -26.87 -23.50 15.73
CA SER A 545 -27.77 -24.24 16.62
C SER A 545 -28.81 -23.29 17.20
N LYS A 546 -30.07 -23.51 16.79
CA LYS A 546 -31.34 -23.05 17.39
C LYS A 546 -31.24 -21.96 18.46
N LEU A 547 -31.88 -20.81 18.21
CA LEU A 547 -32.30 -19.85 19.25
C LEU A 547 -32.91 -20.62 20.44
N PRO A 548 -32.36 -20.51 21.66
CA PRO A 548 -33.04 -21.05 22.84
C PRO A 548 -34.14 -20.09 23.28
N ASP A 549 -35.29 -20.67 23.67
CA ASP A 549 -36.39 -19.95 24.31
C ASP A 549 -35.88 -19.22 25.57
N TYR A 550 -36.11 -17.91 25.61
CA TYR A 550 -35.71 -17.05 26.72
C TYR A 550 -36.78 -17.10 27.82
N ASP A 551 -36.56 -17.93 28.84
CA ASP A 551 -37.23 -17.75 30.11
C ASP A 551 -36.25 -17.87 31.29
N GLU A 552 -36.37 -16.90 32.19
CA GLU A 552 -35.77 -16.75 33.52
C GLU A 552 -34.31 -16.24 33.64
N LEU A 553 -34.17 -14.96 33.99
CA LEU A 553 -33.07 -14.46 34.81
C LEU A 553 -33.58 -13.59 35.97
N PRO A 554 -32.89 -13.57 37.13
CA PRO A 554 -33.43 -13.09 38.40
C PRO A 554 -33.55 -11.58 38.47
N THR A 555 -34.59 -11.14 39.17
CA THR A 555 -34.82 -9.77 39.61
C THR A 555 -33.79 -9.31 40.66
N SER A 556 -33.17 -8.17 40.35
CA SER A 556 -32.49 -7.22 41.24
C SER A 556 -31.17 -7.62 41.90
N MET A 557 -30.16 -6.77 41.72
CA MET A 557 -29.48 -6.11 42.85
C MET A 557 -28.87 -4.80 42.36
N GLY A 558 -29.23 -3.71 43.06
CA GLY A 558 -28.74 -2.37 42.79
C GLY A 558 -27.45 -2.07 43.54
N TYR A 559 -26.65 -1.19 42.94
CA TYR A 559 -25.76 -0.27 43.65
C TYR A 559 -25.73 1.07 42.88
N GLU A 560 -25.61 2.13 43.67
CA GLU A 560 -25.85 3.55 43.37
C GLU A 560 -24.75 4.24 42.54
N GLU A 561 -25.19 5.31 41.87
CA GLU A 561 -24.54 6.58 41.55
C GLU A 561 -23.00 6.64 41.41
N LEU A 562 -22.55 6.39 40.18
CA LEU A 562 -21.52 7.16 39.47
C LEU A 562 -22.12 7.51 38.11
N GLY A 563 -21.75 8.64 37.51
CA GLY A 563 -22.29 9.09 36.21
C GLY A 563 -22.40 7.93 35.21
N ASP A 564 -23.49 7.90 34.43
CA ASP A 564 -23.90 6.72 33.64
C ASP A 564 -22.68 6.03 33.00
N PRO A 565 -22.38 4.76 33.39
CA PRO A 565 -21.34 3.98 32.76
C PRO A 565 -21.47 4.03 31.22
N PRO A 566 -20.37 3.96 30.45
CA PRO A 566 -20.41 3.95 28.98
C PRO A 566 -21.48 3.02 28.37
N GLU A 567 -21.73 1.89 29.02
CA GLU A 567 -22.75 0.89 28.69
C GLU A 567 -24.18 1.43 28.84
N THR A 568 -24.44 2.20 29.90
CA THR A 568 -25.72 2.85 30.15
C THR A 568 -25.97 3.97 29.14
N ARG A 569 -24.91 4.64 28.65
CA ARG A 569 -25.00 5.65 27.58
C ARG A 569 -25.32 5.04 26.22
N LEU A 570 -24.61 3.97 25.82
CA LEU A 570 -24.94 3.19 24.62
C LEU A 570 -26.36 2.62 24.67
N ARG A 571 -26.80 2.15 25.83
CA ARG A 571 -28.16 1.63 26.05
C ARG A 571 -29.24 2.71 25.96
N LYS A 572 -29.02 3.87 26.59
CA LYS A 572 -29.93 5.03 26.47
C LYS A 572 -30.01 5.51 25.02
N TYR A 573 -28.92 5.41 24.26
CA TYR A 573 -28.92 5.72 22.83
C TYR A 573 -29.69 4.65 22.03
N ALA A 574 -29.41 3.36 22.23
CA ALA A 574 -30.11 2.26 21.56
C ALA A 574 -31.62 2.29 21.79
N ARG A 575 -32.09 2.60 23.01
CA ARG A 575 -33.52 2.78 23.35
C ARG A 575 -34.15 4.05 22.77
N ARG A 576 -33.35 5.00 22.27
CA ARG A 576 -33.81 6.19 21.53
C ARG A 576 -33.80 5.98 20.02
N LEU A 577 -33.16 4.91 19.54
CA LEU A 577 -33.26 4.49 18.14
C LEU A 577 -34.64 3.92 17.91
N ASP A 578 -35.28 4.33 16.81
CA ASP A 578 -36.61 3.91 16.39
C ASP A 578 -36.58 2.47 15.80
N LEU A 579 -35.94 1.56 16.54
CA LEU A 579 -35.86 0.12 16.25
C LEU A 579 -37.20 -0.54 16.57
N SER A 580 -37.56 -1.64 15.90
CA SER A 580 -38.72 -2.45 16.31
C SER A 580 -38.50 -3.04 17.70
N ASP A 581 -39.59 -3.26 18.46
CA ASP A 581 -39.55 -3.77 19.84
C ASP A 581 -38.63 -4.99 19.99
N GLU A 582 -38.66 -5.95 19.06
CA GLU A 582 -37.82 -7.16 19.09
C GLU A 582 -36.31 -6.90 18.85
N THR A 583 -35.94 -5.99 17.95
CA THR A 583 -34.52 -5.67 17.65
C THR A 583 -33.94 -4.76 18.73
N ALA A 584 -34.75 -3.82 19.25
CA ALA A 584 -34.40 -2.98 20.39
C ALA A 584 -34.14 -3.84 21.64
N ASP A 585 -35.03 -4.79 21.92
CA ASP A 585 -34.89 -5.72 23.04
C ASP A 585 -33.67 -6.64 22.89
N GLN A 586 -33.36 -7.10 21.67
CA GLN A 586 -32.15 -7.88 21.42
C GLN A 586 -30.87 -7.07 21.67
N VAL A 587 -30.76 -5.86 21.12
CA VAL A 587 -29.61 -4.97 21.33
C VAL A 587 -29.45 -4.64 22.82
N ASP A 588 -30.55 -4.36 23.53
CA ASP A 588 -30.53 -4.07 24.98
C ASP A 588 -30.10 -5.31 25.80
N LYS A 589 -30.64 -6.49 25.50
CA LYS A 589 -30.25 -7.77 26.14
C LYS A 589 -28.78 -8.11 25.93
N ILE A 590 -28.25 -7.88 24.72
CA ILE A 590 -26.84 -8.14 24.37
C ILE A 590 -25.91 -7.20 25.12
N LEU A 591 -26.25 -5.90 25.18
CA LEU A 591 -25.50 -4.92 25.96
C LEU A 591 -25.59 -5.17 27.47
N ASP A 592 -26.69 -5.74 27.98
CA ASP A 592 -26.82 -6.15 29.39
C ASP A 592 -26.03 -7.42 29.73
N TRP A 593 -25.92 -8.37 28.81
CA TRP A 593 -25.06 -9.53 28.96
C TRP A 593 -23.58 -9.16 29.00
N LYS A 594 -23.10 -8.31 28.08
CA LYS A 594 -21.68 -7.86 28.06
C LYS A 594 -21.25 -7.17 29.36
N ARG A 595 -22.16 -6.44 30.02
CA ARG A 595 -21.94 -5.84 31.34
C ARG A 595 -21.68 -6.88 32.43
N ARG A 596 -22.26 -8.08 32.33
CA ARG A 596 -22.15 -9.15 33.34
C ARG A 596 -20.93 -10.06 33.13
N GLU A 597 -20.34 -10.08 31.94
CA GLU A 597 -19.39 -11.13 31.52
C GLU A 597 -17.91 -10.69 31.45
N TYR A 598 -17.54 -9.59 32.11
CA TYR A 598 -16.12 -9.24 32.30
C TYR A 598 -15.36 -10.22 33.22
N ASP A 599 -16.00 -11.31 33.65
CA ASP A 599 -15.39 -12.47 34.30
C ASP A 599 -15.82 -13.80 33.60
N SER A 600 -15.10 -14.17 32.54
CA SER A 600 -14.97 -15.52 31.95
C SER A 600 -16.20 -16.25 31.32
N LYS A 601 -16.35 -16.21 29.98
CA LYS A 601 -16.39 -17.37 29.02
C LYS A 601 -17.03 -17.01 27.65
N LEU A 602 -16.40 -17.49 26.56
CA LEU A 602 -16.74 -17.27 25.15
C LEU A 602 -18.03 -17.99 24.67
N GLN A 603 -19.20 -17.34 24.69
CA GLN A 603 -20.37 -17.90 23.96
C GLN A 603 -21.33 -16.91 23.25
N LYS A 604 -21.16 -15.58 23.30
CA LYS A 604 -22.03 -14.62 22.55
C LYS A 604 -21.32 -13.48 21.81
N GLU A 605 -20.19 -13.77 21.18
CA GLU A 605 -19.41 -12.74 20.45
C GLU A 605 -20.03 -12.32 19.10
N SER A 606 -20.80 -13.21 18.44
CA SER A 606 -21.53 -12.90 17.21
C SER A 606 -22.65 -11.88 17.45
N GLU A 607 -23.46 -12.10 18.50
CA GLU A 607 -24.51 -11.18 18.93
C GLU A 607 -23.97 -9.79 19.27
N PHE A 608 -22.82 -9.72 19.95
CA PHE A 608 -22.15 -8.45 20.23
C PHE A 608 -21.74 -7.71 18.95
N SER A 609 -21.23 -8.43 17.96
CA SER A 609 -20.84 -7.87 16.65
C SER A 609 -22.03 -7.27 15.91
N VAL A 610 -23.17 -7.96 15.93
CA VAL A 610 -24.44 -7.49 15.37
C VAL A 610 -24.86 -6.15 16.00
N ALA A 611 -24.84 -6.06 17.33
CA ALA A 611 -25.19 -4.82 18.03
C ALA A 611 -24.25 -3.65 17.67
N MET A 612 -22.94 -3.91 17.53
CA MET A 612 -21.97 -2.87 17.16
C MET A 612 -22.18 -2.33 15.74
N ILE A 613 -22.47 -3.20 14.78
CA ILE A 613 -22.75 -2.81 13.39
C ILE A 613 -24.01 -1.94 13.29
N ILE A 614 -25.10 -2.33 13.99
CA ILE A 614 -26.34 -1.56 14.02
C ILE A 614 -26.10 -0.15 14.61
N LEU A 615 -25.34 -0.07 15.71
CA LEU A 615 -25.00 1.21 16.33
C LEU A 615 -24.09 2.06 15.44
N LEU A 616 -23.14 1.45 14.72
CA LEU A 616 -22.29 2.14 13.75
C LEU A 616 -23.12 2.81 12.65
N PHE A 617 -24.00 2.05 12.00
CA PHE A 617 -24.90 2.58 10.96
C PHE A 617 -25.84 3.67 11.49
N SER A 618 -26.26 3.56 12.76
CA SER A 618 -27.12 4.56 13.41
C SER A 618 -26.39 5.88 13.68
N LEU A 619 -25.13 5.82 14.12
CA LEU A 619 -24.35 6.98 14.54
C LEU A 619 -23.70 7.71 13.36
N CYS A 620 -23.33 6.99 12.30
CA CYS A 620 -22.55 7.52 11.18
C CYS A 620 -23.46 7.91 10.00
N GLU A 621 -24.00 9.13 10.06
CA GLU A 621 -24.95 9.64 9.04
C GLU A 621 -24.31 9.94 7.67
N ASN A 622 -22.98 10.01 7.59
CA ASN A 622 -22.22 10.43 6.40
C ASN A 622 -21.60 9.28 5.59
N ILE A 623 -21.96 8.03 5.87
CA ILE A 623 -21.51 6.88 5.09
C ILE A 623 -22.00 7.04 3.64
N THR A 624 -21.05 7.15 2.71
CA THR A 624 -21.26 7.25 1.25
C THR A 624 -20.88 5.98 0.51
N THR A 625 -19.99 5.15 1.07
CA THR A 625 -19.54 3.90 0.45
C THR A 625 -19.62 2.75 1.46
N LEU A 626 -20.17 1.61 1.05
CA LEU A 626 -20.32 0.43 1.90
C LEU A 626 -19.87 -0.83 1.16
N TYR A 627 -18.94 -1.58 1.76
CA TYR A 627 -18.49 -2.88 1.26
C TYR A 627 -19.02 -3.98 2.19
N LEU A 628 -19.68 -4.99 1.63
CA LEU A 628 -20.33 -6.07 2.37
C LEU A 628 -19.89 -7.43 1.80
N ALA A 629 -19.30 -8.26 2.66
CA ALA A 629 -19.10 -9.67 2.36
C ALA A 629 -20.40 -10.47 2.54
N GLU A 630 -20.38 -11.72 2.10
CA GLU A 630 -21.42 -12.71 2.34
C GLU A 630 -21.67 -12.95 3.85
N ASN A 631 -22.87 -13.43 4.19
CA ASN A 631 -23.26 -13.89 5.54
C ASN A 631 -23.44 -12.83 6.64
N LEU A 632 -24.06 -11.68 6.32
CA LEU A 632 -24.60 -10.78 7.36
C LEU A 632 -25.71 -11.46 8.18
N GLN A 633 -25.72 -11.24 9.50
CA GLN A 633 -26.74 -11.80 10.39
C GLN A 633 -28.09 -11.07 10.28
N GLN A 634 -29.18 -11.81 10.48
CA GLN A 634 -30.55 -11.31 10.26
C GLN A 634 -30.91 -9.97 10.94
N PRO A 635 -30.51 -9.69 12.19
CA PRO A 635 -30.86 -8.39 12.79
C PRO A 635 -30.24 -7.18 12.07
N VAL A 636 -29.06 -7.34 11.45
CA VAL A 636 -28.44 -6.30 10.60
C VAL A 636 -29.24 -6.15 9.30
N LEU A 637 -29.63 -7.27 8.69
CA LEU A 637 -30.45 -7.30 7.48
C LEU A 637 -31.80 -6.61 7.70
N ASP A 638 -32.52 -6.96 8.77
CA ASP A 638 -33.79 -6.33 9.17
C ASP A 638 -33.66 -4.83 9.39
N TYR A 639 -32.55 -4.41 10.01
CA TYR A 639 -32.27 -3.01 10.28
C TYR A 639 -32.06 -2.22 8.98
N MET A 640 -31.25 -2.74 8.05
CA MET A 640 -31.05 -2.15 6.73
C MET A 640 -32.35 -2.14 5.91
N LEU A 641 -33.13 -3.22 5.95
CA LEU A 641 -34.40 -3.33 5.25
C LEU A 641 -35.41 -2.26 5.73
N LYS A 642 -35.55 -2.07 7.05
CA LYS A 642 -36.40 -1.03 7.62
C LYS A 642 -35.94 0.38 7.23
N ALA A 643 -34.62 0.61 7.19
CA ALA A 643 -34.04 1.87 6.73
C ALA A 643 -34.38 2.16 5.27
N ASN A 644 -34.23 1.16 4.39
CA ASN A 644 -34.50 1.26 2.96
C ASN A 644 -35.99 1.52 2.64
N TYR A 645 -36.90 0.93 3.41
CA TYR A 645 -38.34 1.14 3.25
C TYR A 645 -38.89 2.32 4.07
N ALA A 646 -38.01 3.15 4.65
CA ALA A 646 -38.36 4.30 5.48
C ALA A 646 -39.38 3.95 6.60
N GLN A 647 -39.25 2.74 7.17
CA GLN A 647 -40.09 2.27 8.28
C GLN A 647 -39.61 2.79 9.65
N MET A 648 -38.63 3.69 9.65
CA MET A 648 -38.02 4.30 10.82
C MET A 648 -38.19 5.82 10.74
N LYS A 649 -38.38 6.50 11.87
CA LYS A 649 -38.46 7.98 11.89
C LYS A 649 -37.18 8.67 11.47
N SER A 650 -36.03 8.03 11.67
CA SER A 650 -34.70 8.52 11.28
C SER A 650 -33.92 7.37 10.67
N PRO A 651 -34.21 7.01 9.41
CA PRO A 651 -33.59 5.85 8.79
C PRO A 651 -32.09 6.13 8.56
N PRO A 652 -31.19 5.18 8.87
CA PRO A 652 -29.76 5.30 8.60
C PRO A 652 -29.45 5.20 7.08
N LEU A 653 -28.18 5.37 6.71
CA LEU A 653 -27.66 5.13 5.35
C LEU A 653 -28.29 5.95 4.22
N GLN A 654 -29.00 7.05 4.52
CA GLN A 654 -29.69 7.86 3.50
C GLN A 654 -28.73 8.59 2.54
N LYS A 655 -27.45 8.72 2.90
CA LYS A 655 -26.39 9.31 2.07
C LYS A 655 -25.54 8.26 1.34
N LEU A 656 -25.87 6.98 1.49
CA LEU A 656 -25.14 5.89 0.87
C LEU A 656 -25.27 5.97 -0.65
N LYS A 657 -24.13 6.11 -1.34
CA LYS A 657 -24.03 6.25 -2.80
C LYS A 657 -23.56 4.98 -3.48
N ASN A 658 -22.55 4.33 -2.91
CA ASN A 658 -21.89 3.21 -3.55
C ASN A 658 -21.98 1.99 -2.63
N VAL A 659 -22.41 0.85 -3.16
CA VAL A 659 -22.41 -0.42 -2.44
C VAL A 659 -21.64 -1.47 -3.24
N CYS A 660 -20.70 -2.14 -2.57
CA CYS A 660 -19.91 -3.23 -3.13
C CYS A 660 -20.20 -4.52 -2.37
N PHE A 661 -20.62 -5.55 -3.09
CA PHE A 661 -20.73 -6.91 -2.59
C PHE A 661 -19.50 -7.68 -3.07
N PHE A 662 -18.76 -8.32 -2.16
CA PHE A 662 -17.54 -9.09 -2.49
C PHE A 662 -17.49 -10.42 -1.73
N ALA A 663 -16.66 -11.36 -2.18
CA ALA A 663 -16.41 -12.62 -1.48
C ALA A 663 -15.40 -12.41 -0.33
N GLY A 664 -15.73 -12.84 0.88
CA GLY A 664 -14.98 -12.54 2.10
C GLY A 664 -13.73 -13.41 2.30
N ALA A 665 -12.89 -13.06 3.28
CA ALA A 665 -11.50 -13.55 3.43
C ALA A 665 -11.29 -15.07 3.68
N ARG A 666 -12.35 -15.89 3.65
CA ARG A 666 -12.25 -17.37 3.73
C ARG A 666 -12.87 -18.10 2.54
N SER A 667 -13.34 -17.36 1.55
CA SER A 667 -13.79 -17.96 0.29
C SER A 667 -12.57 -18.40 -0.52
N ASP A 668 -12.65 -19.59 -1.12
CA ASP A 668 -11.62 -20.06 -2.05
C ASP A 668 -11.75 -19.23 -3.32
N GLU A 669 -10.74 -18.41 -3.62
CA GLU A 669 -10.71 -17.50 -4.77
C GLU A 669 -10.71 -18.22 -6.13
N ARG A 670 -10.80 -19.56 -6.16
CA ARG A 670 -11.04 -20.35 -7.37
C ARG A 670 -12.53 -20.54 -7.66
N PHE A 671 -13.42 -20.38 -6.66
CA PHE A 671 -14.85 -20.66 -6.78
C PHE A 671 -15.72 -19.42 -6.52
N TYR A 672 -16.89 -19.37 -7.14
CA TYR A 672 -17.88 -18.35 -6.80
C TYR A 672 -18.40 -18.53 -5.36
N SER A 673 -18.54 -17.41 -4.65
CA SER A 673 -19.20 -17.40 -3.34
C SER A 673 -20.71 -17.28 -3.49
N ALA A 674 -21.44 -18.22 -2.92
CA ALA A 674 -22.90 -18.26 -2.90
C ALA A 674 -23.49 -17.06 -2.13
N LEU A 675 -24.30 -16.23 -2.79
CA LEU A 675 -24.99 -15.09 -2.17
C LEU A 675 -26.49 -15.04 -2.51
N ASP A 676 -27.34 -14.68 -1.53
CA ASP A 676 -28.71 -14.24 -1.79
C ASP A 676 -28.70 -12.81 -2.38
N ILE A 677 -28.36 -12.73 -3.67
CA ILE A 677 -28.19 -11.48 -4.40
C ILE A 677 -29.46 -10.61 -4.33
N LEU A 678 -30.63 -11.22 -4.53
CA LEU A 678 -31.89 -10.48 -4.51
C LEU A 678 -32.24 -9.99 -3.10
N GLY A 679 -32.00 -10.78 -2.05
CA GLY A 679 -32.15 -10.34 -0.67
C GLY A 679 -31.26 -9.13 -0.37
N PHE A 680 -29.99 -9.17 -0.75
CA PHE A 680 -29.03 -8.08 -0.50
C PHE A 680 -29.38 -6.80 -1.27
N ILE A 681 -29.80 -6.91 -2.52
CA ILE A 681 -30.32 -5.76 -3.27
C ILE A 681 -31.59 -5.18 -2.62
N GLN A 682 -32.43 -6.03 -2.02
CA GLN A 682 -33.64 -5.59 -1.32
C GLN A 682 -33.30 -4.65 -0.15
N LEU A 683 -32.14 -4.81 0.48
CA LEU A 683 -31.68 -4.00 1.60
C LEU A 683 -31.34 -2.55 1.23
N ILE A 684 -31.08 -2.25 -0.05
CA ILE A 684 -30.51 -0.96 -0.45
C ILE A 684 -31.24 -0.27 -1.61
N HIS A 685 -32.01 -0.99 -2.42
CA HIS A 685 -32.42 -0.49 -3.73
C HIS A 685 -33.23 0.83 -3.73
N ARG A 686 -33.94 1.17 -2.64
CA ARG A 686 -34.78 2.38 -2.53
C ARG A 686 -34.08 3.55 -1.84
N LEU A 687 -32.84 3.36 -1.35
CA LEU A 687 -32.09 4.42 -0.69
C LEU A 687 -31.97 5.64 -1.62
N PRO A 688 -32.25 6.86 -1.12
CA PRO A 688 -32.44 8.04 -1.96
C PRO A 688 -31.17 8.49 -2.68
N ALA A 689 -30.00 8.25 -2.08
CA ALA A 689 -28.70 8.66 -2.62
C ALA A 689 -27.96 7.56 -3.39
N LEU A 690 -28.51 6.34 -3.48
CA LEU A 690 -27.82 5.21 -4.10
C LEU A 690 -27.56 5.50 -5.59
N GLU A 691 -26.28 5.51 -5.97
CA GLU A 691 -25.78 5.80 -7.32
C GLU A 691 -25.23 4.55 -8.00
N SER A 692 -24.49 3.68 -7.29
CA SER A 692 -23.87 2.49 -7.87
C SER A 692 -23.93 1.26 -6.99
N VAL A 693 -24.11 0.11 -7.64
CA VAL A 693 -23.97 -1.22 -7.03
C VAL A 693 -22.94 -2.00 -7.84
N THR A 694 -21.98 -2.59 -7.13
CA THR A 694 -20.88 -3.40 -7.68
C THR A 694 -20.89 -4.79 -7.02
N MET A 695 -20.66 -5.84 -7.80
CA MET A 695 -20.59 -7.24 -7.33
C MET A 695 -19.37 -7.92 -7.94
N ASP A 696 -18.64 -8.69 -7.15
CA ASP A 696 -17.47 -9.44 -7.59
C ASP A 696 -17.41 -10.84 -6.94
N ALA A 697 -17.02 -11.85 -7.72
CA ALA A 697 -16.77 -13.22 -7.29
C ALA A 697 -17.97 -13.98 -6.68
N MET A 698 -19.20 -13.76 -7.17
CA MET A 698 -20.43 -14.29 -6.57
C MET A 698 -21.21 -15.23 -7.47
N SER A 699 -21.91 -16.21 -6.89
CA SER A 699 -22.97 -16.96 -7.58
C SER A 699 -24.33 -16.80 -6.92
N ASP A 700 -25.41 -16.93 -7.69
CA ASP A 700 -26.75 -16.99 -7.11
C ASP A 700 -26.98 -18.32 -6.40
N TYR A 701 -27.18 -18.28 -5.08
CA TYR A 701 -27.53 -19.47 -4.28
C TYR A 701 -28.85 -19.23 -3.56
N GLN A 702 -29.82 -20.12 -3.83
CA GLN A 702 -31.19 -20.12 -3.30
C GLN A 702 -32.09 -18.99 -3.82
N ALA A 703 -33.10 -19.39 -4.60
CA ALA A 703 -34.12 -18.50 -5.14
C ALA A 703 -35.24 -18.23 -4.13
N ASP A 704 -35.00 -17.40 -3.12
CA ASP A 704 -36.10 -16.88 -2.32
C ASP A 704 -37.00 -15.97 -3.16
N ARG A 705 -38.31 -16.01 -2.90
CA ARG A 705 -39.35 -15.29 -3.66
C ARG A 705 -39.32 -13.79 -3.35
N THR A 706 -38.23 -13.11 -3.69
CA THR A 706 -38.08 -11.67 -3.43
C THR A 706 -38.68 -10.88 -4.60
N PHE A 707 -39.82 -10.23 -4.32
CA PHE A 707 -40.53 -9.42 -5.32
C PHE A 707 -39.99 -8.00 -5.36
N PHE A 708 -39.60 -7.54 -6.55
CA PHE A 708 -39.26 -6.15 -6.83
C PHE A 708 -40.31 -5.49 -7.70
N VAL A 709 -40.68 -4.26 -7.36
CA VAL A 709 -41.43 -3.40 -8.27
C VAL A 709 -40.42 -2.74 -9.23
N PRO A 710 -40.52 -2.94 -10.54
CA PRO A 710 -39.64 -2.29 -11.51
C PRO A 710 -39.66 -0.76 -11.38
N ARG A 711 -38.55 -0.11 -11.73
CA ARG A 711 -38.40 1.37 -11.72
C ARG A 711 -38.64 2.03 -10.37
N THR A 712 -38.29 1.35 -9.27
CA THR A 712 -38.36 1.93 -7.92
C THR A 712 -37.02 2.39 -7.39
N GLY A 713 -35.92 1.80 -7.86
CA GLY A 713 -34.58 2.09 -7.34
C GLY A 713 -33.92 3.33 -7.94
N ASN A 714 -32.97 3.90 -7.19
CA ASN A 714 -32.26 5.13 -7.62
C ASN A 714 -30.88 4.86 -8.26
N MET A 715 -30.37 3.62 -8.15
CA MET A 715 -29.07 3.24 -8.72
C MET A 715 -28.99 3.58 -10.22
N LYS A 716 -27.85 4.10 -10.64
CA LYS A 716 -27.56 4.51 -12.02
C LYS A 716 -26.52 3.61 -12.68
N ARG A 717 -25.63 3.03 -11.88
CA ARG A 717 -24.60 2.10 -12.34
C ARG A 717 -24.78 0.75 -11.67
N LEU A 718 -24.77 -0.30 -12.48
CA LEU A 718 -24.77 -1.68 -12.02
C LEU A 718 -23.60 -2.40 -12.69
N GLU A 719 -22.62 -2.79 -11.91
CA GLU A 719 -21.44 -3.51 -12.36
C GLU A 719 -21.38 -4.87 -11.68
N ILE A 720 -21.38 -5.91 -12.49
CA ILE A 720 -21.36 -7.30 -12.07
C ILE A 720 -20.14 -7.90 -12.76
N THR A 721 -19.11 -8.19 -11.98
CA THR A 721 -17.83 -8.66 -12.51
C THR A 721 -17.54 -10.02 -11.91
N HIS A 722 -17.04 -10.98 -12.69
CA HIS A 722 -16.74 -12.34 -12.24
C HIS A 722 -17.86 -12.94 -11.36
N CYS A 723 -19.11 -12.81 -11.81
CA CYS A 723 -20.25 -13.39 -11.10
C CYS A 723 -21.01 -14.36 -12.00
N ASP A 724 -21.43 -15.48 -11.41
CA ASP A 724 -22.32 -16.43 -12.03
C ASP A 724 -23.77 -16.16 -11.58
N ILE A 725 -24.52 -15.40 -12.38
CA ILE A 725 -25.88 -14.98 -12.04
C ILE A 725 -26.87 -15.40 -13.12
N SER A 726 -27.88 -16.17 -12.73
CA SER A 726 -29.01 -16.54 -13.58
C SER A 726 -29.61 -15.35 -14.37
N PRO A 727 -29.86 -15.48 -15.70
CA PRO A 727 -30.43 -14.40 -16.52
C PRO A 727 -31.75 -13.81 -16.01
N SER A 728 -32.57 -14.65 -15.35
CA SER A 728 -33.82 -14.22 -14.75
C SER A 728 -33.62 -13.24 -13.58
N PHE A 729 -32.52 -13.38 -12.82
CA PHE A 729 -32.14 -12.46 -11.74
C PHE A 729 -31.48 -11.20 -12.28
N LEU A 730 -30.60 -11.31 -13.28
CA LEU A 730 -30.06 -10.15 -13.99
C LEU A 730 -31.18 -9.27 -14.55
N ALA A 731 -32.20 -9.87 -15.19
CA ALA A 731 -33.34 -9.15 -15.72
C ALA A 731 -34.12 -8.40 -14.63
N ILE A 732 -34.27 -9.00 -13.44
CA ILE A 732 -34.88 -8.34 -12.28
C ILE A 732 -34.00 -7.16 -11.84
N MET A 733 -32.71 -7.37 -11.62
CA MET A 733 -31.76 -6.35 -11.15
C MET A 733 -31.72 -5.13 -12.09
N ILE A 734 -31.62 -5.37 -13.39
CA ILE A 734 -31.66 -4.32 -14.42
C ILE A 734 -33.00 -3.58 -14.38
N SER A 735 -34.11 -4.25 -14.06
CA SER A 735 -35.44 -3.64 -14.03
C SER A 735 -35.73 -2.79 -12.78
N ILE A 736 -34.95 -2.95 -11.70
CA ILE A 736 -35.11 -2.20 -10.44
C ILE A 736 -34.94 -0.68 -10.61
N PRO A 737 -33.85 -0.16 -11.20
CA PRO A 737 -33.60 1.28 -11.28
C PRO A 737 -34.64 2.04 -12.09
N LYS A 738 -34.85 3.33 -11.78
CA LYS A 738 -35.70 4.24 -12.55
C LYS A 738 -35.12 4.57 -13.92
N ALA A 739 -33.80 4.75 -13.96
CA ALA A 739 -33.02 5.14 -15.13
C ALA A 739 -31.58 4.63 -14.96
N LEU A 740 -31.29 3.44 -15.49
CA LEU A 740 -29.93 2.89 -15.51
C LEU A 740 -29.12 3.64 -16.58
N GLU A 741 -27.95 4.15 -16.20
CA GLU A 741 -27.02 4.88 -17.06
C GLU A 741 -25.83 4.01 -17.48
N GLU A 742 -25.38 3.08 -16.63
CA GLU A 742 -24.24 2.20 -16.93
C GLU A 742 -24.55 0.77 -16.48
N PHE A 743 -24.32 -0.19 -17.37
CA PHE A 743 -24.45 -1.61 -17.06
C PHE A 743 -23.21 -2.37 -17.54
N LYS A 744 -22.59 -3.09 -16.62
CA LYS A 744 -21.44 -3.94 -16.89
C LYS A 744 -21.68 -5.35 -16.38
N LEU A 745 -21.43 -6.35 -17.22
CA LEU A 745 -21.56 -7.76 -16.90
C LEU A 745 -20.35 -8.54 -17.40
N SER A 746 -19.66 -9.20 -16.48
CA SER A 746 -18.65 -10.20 -16.76
C SER A 746 -18.89 -11.45 -15.91
N ILE A 747 -18.93 -12.61 -16.57
CA ILE A 747 -19.14 -13.89 -15.88
C ILE A 747 -17.81 -14.55 -15.51
N GLY A 748 -16.72 -14.32 -16.26
CA GLY A 748 -15.57 -15.24 -16.28
C GLY A 748 -14.58 -15.24 -15.11
N GLY A 749 -13.95 -16.41 -14.94
CA GLY A 749 -12.75 -16.58 -14.14
C GLY A 749 -12.97 -17.06 -12.71
N LEU A 750 -13.98 -17.89 -12.44
CA LEU A 750 -14.14 -18.72 -11.22
C LEU A 750 -14.93 -20.00 -11.57
N MET A 751 -14.89 -21.03 -10.71
CA MET A 751 -15.64 -22.29 -10.85
C MET A 751 -16.93 -22.29 -10.01
N SER A 752 -18.01 -22.92 -10.51
CA SER A 752 -19.20 -23.18 -9.67
C SER A 752 -18.98 -24.42 -8.78
N ILE A 753 -19.47 -24.39 -7.54
CA ILE A 753 -19.24 -25.46 -6.55
C ILE A 753 -20.17 -26.67 -6.80
N ASP A 754 -21.31 -26.47 -7.44
CA ASP A 754 -22.38 -27.45 -7.63
C ASP A 754 -22.53 -27.95 -9.07
N GLY A 755 -21.70 -27.47 -9.99
CA GLY A 755 -21.82 -27.78 -11.41
C GLY A 755 -23.11 -27.24 -12.05
N ALA A 756 -23.76 -26.25 -11.41
CA ALA A 756 -24.93 -25.61 -11.98
C ALA A 756 -24.58 -24.87 -13.28
N ASP A 757 -25.44 -25.06 -14.27
CA ASP A 757 -25.22 -24.76 -15.68
C ASP A 757 -25.86 -23.38 -16.00
N THR A 758 -25.17 -22.29 -15.66
CA THR A 758 -25.72 -20.94 -15.90
C THR A 758 -25.31 -20.44 -17.27
N SER A 759 -26.16 -20.70 -18.26
CA SER A 759 -26.03 -20.09 -19.58
C SER A 759 -26.49 -18.63 -19.52
N SER A 760 -25.66 -17.69 -19.96
CA SER A 760 -26.16 -16.34 -20.24
C SER A 760 -26.87 -16.32 -21.57
N GLU A 761 -28.15 -15.97 -21.55
CA GLU A 761 -28.95 -15.72 -22.73
C GLU A 761 -29.09 -14.21 -22.94
N PRO A 762 -28.37 -13.59 -23.89
CA PRO A 762 -28.38 -12.14 -24.14
C PRO A 762 -29.78 -11.55 -24.35
N PHE A 763 -30.73 -12.36 -24.78
CA PHE A 763 -32.14 -11.99 -24.95
C PHE A 763 -32.80 -11.46 -23.66
N TYR A 764 -32.60 -12.10 -22.51
CA TYR A 764 -33.23 -11.65 -21.26
C TYR A 764 -32.66 -10.32 -20.78
N ILE A 765 -31.34 -10.15 -20.96
CA ILE A 765 -30.63 -8.89 -20.68
C ILE A 765 -31.18 -7.78 -21.58
N ALA A 766 -31.32 -8.04 -22.89
CA ALA A 766 -31.87 -7.09 -23.87
C ALA A 766 -33.28 -6.60 -23.50
N LYS A 767 -34.16 -7.54 -23.14
CA LYS A 767 -35.54 -7.23 -22.72
C LYS A 767 -35.56 -6.29 -21.52
N ALA A 768 -34.69 -6.53 -20.53
CA ALA A 768 -34.59 -5.68 -19.36
C ALA A 768 -33.97 -4.30 -19.69
N LEU A 769 -32.88 -4.27 -20.47
CA LEU A 769 -32.24 -3.02 -20.93
C LEU A 769 -33.16 -2.14 -21.77
N SER A 770 -34.15 -2.72 -22.46
CA SER A 770 -35.17 -1.97 -23.20
C SER A 770 -35.95 -0.98 -22.32
N ALA A 771 -36.03 -1.21 -21.01
CA ALA A 771 -36.63 -0.26 -20.07
C ALA A 771 -35.80 1.04 -19.92
N HIS A 772 -34.51 0.99 -20.26
CA HIS A 772 -33.50 2.05 -20.06
C HIS A 772 -32.98 2.66 -21.36
N ARG A 773 -33.68 2.44 -22.49
CA ARG A 773 -33.31 3.00 -23.81
C ARG A 773 -32.97 4.49 -23.78
N GLN A 774 -33.68 5.26 -22.97
CA GLN A 774 -33.54 6.72 -22.88
C GLN A 774 -32.49 7.19 -21.87
N SER A 775 -31.90 6.29 -21.08
CA SER A 775 -30.95 6.62 -20.02
C SER A 775 -29.57 5.97 -20.17
N LEU A 776 -29.49 4.77 -20.76
CA LEU A 776 -28.25 3.99 -20.86
C LEU A 776 -27.20 4.71 -21.72
N ARG A 777 -26.00 4.86 -21.17
CA ARG A 777 -24.84 5.54 -21.75
C ARG A 777 -23.64 4.63 -21.98
N VAL A 778 -23.46 3.66 -21.09
CA VAL A 778 -22.38 2.66 -21.13
C VAL A 778 -23.01 1.27 -21.03
N LEU A 779 -22.63 0.39 -21.95
CA LEU A 779 -23.00 -1.02 -21.95
C LEU A 779 -21.74 -1.85 -22.18
N ASP A 780 -21.36 -2.68 -21.23
CA ASP A 780 -20.19 -3.56 -21.30
C ASP A 780 -20.58 -5.00 -20.93
N ILE A 781 -20.58 -5.90 -21.91
CA ILE A 781 -20.95 -7.30 -21.72
C ILE A 781 -19.95 -8.19 -22.47
N ASP A 782 -19.05 -8.84 -21.75
CA ASP A 782 -18.05 -9.76 -22.32
C ASP A 782 -18.59 -11.18 -22.59
N VAL A 783 -19.86 -11.39 -22.28
CA VAL A 783 -20.53 -12.69 -22.40
C VAL A 783 -21.08 -12.90 -23.80
N ASN A 784 -20.81 -14.07 -24.38
CA ASN A 784 -21.33 -14.50 -25.67
C ASN A 784 -22.54 -15.45 -25.51
N ALA A 785 -23.46 -15.44 -26.49
CA ALA A 785 -24.57 -16.39 -26.55
C ALA A 785 -24.05 -17.84 -26.46
N GLY A 786 -24.70 -18.67 -25.63
CA GLY A 786 -24.33 -20.07 -25.44
C GLY A 786 -23.11 -20.32 -24.55
N SER A 787 -22.48 -19.27 -24.00
CA SER A 787 -21.36 -19.42 -23.06
C SER A 787 -21.88 -19.95 -21.73
N ARG A 788 -21.36 -21.11 -21.32
CA ARG A 788 -21.67 -21.79 -20.07
C ARG A 788 -20.44 -21.76 -19.15
N ALA A 789 -20.67 -21.69 -17.85
CA ALA A 789 -19.61 -21.80 -16.85
C ALA A 789 -19.04 -23.24 -16.73
N ASP A 790 -19.66 -24.23 -17.38
CA ASP A 790 -19.36 -25.67 -17.30
C ASP A 790 -18.33 -26.19 -18.34
N ALA A 791 -17.58 -25.33 -19.04
CA ALA A 791 -16.77 -25.73 -20.20
C ALA A 791 -15.48 -26.53 -19.88
N LEU A 792 -15.52 -27.40 -18.88
CA LEU A 792 -14.60 -28.49 -18.60
C LEU A 792 -15.39 -29.79 -18.75
N ASP A 793 -15.25 -30.44 -19.91
CA ASP A 793 -15.68 -31.82 -20.16
C ASP A 793 -14.86 -32.74 -19.23
N TRP A 794 -15.24 -32.81 -17.96
CA TRP A 794 -14.77 -33.88 -17.08
C TRP A 794 -15.43 -35.14 -17.62
N ASP A 795 -14.61 -35.98 -18.24
CA ASP A 795 -14.84 -37.40 -18.39
C ASP A 795 -14.91 -37.99 -16.96
N VAL A 796 -16.00 -37.69 -16.24
CA VAL A 796 -16.38 -38.38 -15.02
C VAL A 796 -16.82 -39.74 -15.50
N ASP A 797 -15.86 -40.65 -15.44
CA ASP A 797 -15.95 -42.09 -15.60
C ASP A 797 -17.38 -42.62 -15.75
N LYS A 798 -17.64 -43.29 -16.88
CA LYS A 798 -18.85 -44.09 -17.16
C LYS A 798 -18.92 -45.33 -16.25
N SER A 799 -18.78 -45.16 -14.94
CA SER A 799 -18.71 -46.24 -13.96
C SER A 799 -19.62 -46.05 -12.76
N TYR A 800 -20.78 -45.41 -12.93
CA TYR A 800 -21.88 -45.47 -11.98
C TYR A 800 -23.15 -45.98 -12.67
N GLU A 801 -23.11 -47.25 -13.09
CA GLU A 801 -24.32 -48.08 -13.08
C GLU A 801 -24.45 -48.74 -11.70
N GLU A 802 -25.68 -48.67 -11.18
CA GLU A 802 -26.22 -49.34 -9.97
C GLU A 802 -25.80 -48.73 -8.61
N ASP A 803 -26.63 -47.85 -8.02
CA ASP A 803 -27.47 -48.24 -6.86
C ASP A 803 -28.52 -47.18 -6.44
N ASP A 804 -29.61 -47.73 -5.90
CA ASP A 804 -30.76 -47.25 -5.14
C ASP A 804 -31.12 -45.75 -4.98
N GLY A 805 -32.09 -45.34 -5.82
CA GLY A 805 -33.40 -44.94 -5.29
C GLY A 805 -33.46 -43.81 -4.24
N SER A 806 -32.95 -42.62 -4.54
CA SER A 806 -33.27 -41.41 -3.76
C SER A 806 -33.22 -40.09 -4.54
N HIS A 807 -33.59 -40.09 -5.83
CA HIS A 807 -33.72 -38.86 -6.63
C HIS A 807 -35.18 -38.45 -6.89
N TRP A 808 -35.86 -37.99 -5.85
CA TRP A 808 -37.20 -37.39 -5.99
C TRP A 808 -37.33 -35.93 -5.53
N GLU A 809 -36.25 -35.26 -5.07
CA GLU A 809 -36.35 -33.85 -4.62
C GLU A 809 -35.70 -32.80 -5.54
N ILE A 810 -34.73 -33.15 -6.40
CA ILE A 810 -34.02 -32.17 -7.24
C ILE A 810 -34.72 -31.93 -8.59
N LYS A 811 -35.31 -32.99 -9.17
CA LYS A 811 -35.97 -32.89 -10.49
C LYS A 811 -37.28 -32.10 -10.44
N ASP A 812 -38.01 -32.19 -9.33
CA ASP A 812 -39.28 -31.49 -9.13
C ASP A 812 -39.09 -30.00 -8.78
N GLN A 813 -37.96 -29.60 -8.16
CA GLN A 813 -37.68 -28.19 -7.92
C GLN A 813 -37.38 -27.44 -9.22
N LEU A 814 -36.51 -27.98 -10.09
CA LEU A 814 -36.21 -27.37 -11.39
C LEU A 814 -37.45 -27.28 -12.32
N ASP A 815 -38.31 -28.32 -12.32
CA ASP A 815 -39.52 -28.35 -13.13
C ASP A 815 -40.64 -27.40 -12.63
N LEU A 816 -40.61 -27.01 -11.35
CA LEU A 816 -41.48 -25.97 -10.78
C LEU A 816 -40.92 -24.56 -11.03
N TYR A 817 -39.61 -24.36 -10.83
CA TYR A 817 -38.94 -23.06 -11.00
C TYR A 817 -38.99 -22.56 -12.45
N GLY A 818 -38.82 -23.45 -13.43
CA GLY A 818 -38.86 -23.09 -14.85
C GLY A 818 -40.26 -22.81 -15.40
N ARG A 819 -41.28 -23.63 -15.03
CA ARG A 819 -42.60 -23.57 -15.68
C ARG A 819 -43.47 -22.40 -15.23
N GLU A 820 -43.45 -22.02 -13.95
CA GLU A 820 -44.23 -20.88 -13.45
C GLU A 820 -43.63 -19.52 -13.84
N ARG A 821 -42.29 -19.40 -13.94
CA ARG A 821 -41.62 -18.19 -14.45
C ARG A 821 -41.77 -18.01 -15.96
N MET A 822 -41.70 -19.09 -16.75
CA MET A 822 -42.06 -19.04 -18.18
C MET A 822 -43.52 -18.56 -18.41
N ALA A 823 -44.43 -18.86 -17.46
CA ALA A 823 -45.80 -18.36 -17.51
C ALA A 823 -45.93 -16.86 -17.15
N LEU A 824 -45.04 -16.33 -16.31
CA LEU A 824 -44.91 -14.89 -16.06
C LEU A 824 -44.30 -14.15 -17.26
N ASP A 825 -43.34 -14.78 -17.95
CA ASP A 825 -42.71 -14.26 -19.16
C ASP A 825 -43.69 -14.13 -20.33
N LYS A 826 -44.65 -15.05 -20.46
CA LYS A 826 -45.78 -14.93 -21.41
C LYS A 826 -46.69 -13.73 -21.14
N LYS A 827 -46.77 -13.24 -19.89
CA LYS A 827 -47.61 -12.08 -19.52
C LYS A 827 -46.91 -10.73 -19.62
N ILE A 828 -45.57 -10.70 -19.52
CA ILE A 828 -44.76 -9.46 -19.62
C ILE A 828 -44.31 -9.20 -21.07
N SER A 829 -44.71 -10.06 -22.03
CA SER A 829 -44.62 -9.80 -23.48
C SER A 829 -45.47 -8.60 -23.89
N THR A 830 -44.94 -7.41 -23.67
CA THR A 830 -45.10 -6.28 -24.58
C THR A 830 -43.73 -6.00 -25.21
N ALA A 831 -43.20 -7.03 -25.88
CA ALA A 831 -42.24 -6.83 -26.95
C ALA A 831 -42.84 -5.80 -27.93
N HIS A 832 -41.98 -4.98 -28.55
CA HIS A 832 -42.36 -4.31 -29.78
C HIS A 832 -42.79 -5.40 -30.76
N LYS A 833 -44.10 -5.59 -30.91
CA LYS A 833 -44.64 -6.40 -31.99
C LYS A 833 -44.22 -5.71 -33.27
N MET A 834 -43.42 -6.37 -34.10
CA MET A 834 -43.47 -6.09 -35.52
C MET A 834 -44.90 -6.38 -36.00
N GLU A 835 -45.36 -5.70 -37.05
CA GLU A 835 -46.70 -5.89 -37.63
C GLU A 835 -47.01 -7.36 -38.02
N SER A 836 -46.01 -8.24 -38.04
CA SER A 836 -46.11 -9.69 -38.30
C SER A 836 -46.43 -10.58 -37.09
N GLY A 837 -46.23 -10.12 -35.85
CA GLY A 837 -46.65 -10.86 -34.65
C GLY A 837 -45.76 -12.00 -34.12
N GLU A 838 -44.52 -12.20 -34.60
CA GLU A 838 -43.58 -13.23 -34.09
C GLU A 838 -42.35 -12.65 -33.32
N GLU A 839 -41.79 -13.43 -32.38
CA GLU A 839 -40.70 -13.05 -31.43
C GLU A 839 -39.27 -13.32 -31.97
N TYR A 840 -38.30 -12.48 -31.56
CA TYR A 840 -36.86 -12.61 -31.87
C TYR A 840 -36.14 -13.59 -30.91
N THR A 841 -35.15 -14.35 -31.39
CA THR A 841 -34.19 -15.23 -30.65
C THR A 841 -32.86 -15.26 -31.43
N PRO A 842 -31.62 -15.32 -30.87
CA PRO A 842 -31.09 -15.26 -29.50
C PRO A 842 -29.99 -14.14 -29.31
N THR A 843 -30.23 -12.91 -29.76
CA THR A 843 -29.26 -11.78 -29.69
C THR A 843 -29.71 -10.69 -28.72
N ILE A 844 -28.86 -9.69 -28.48
CA ILE A 844 -29.23 -8.47 -27.76
C ILE A 844 -30.22 -7.58 -28.56
N GLY A 845 -30.44 -7.88 -29.84
CA GLY A 845 -31.28 -7.10 -30.75
C GLY A 845 -30.67 -5.76 -31.17
N SER A 846 -31.43 -4.93 -31.90
CA SER A 846 -30.95 -3.62 -32.37
C SER A 846 -30.81 -2.62 -31.21
N LEU A 847 -29.60 -2.06 -31.08
CA LEU A 847 -29.27 -0.99 -30.13
C LEU A 847 -29.46 0.42 -30.73
N HIS A 848 -29.88 0.52 -31.99
CA HIS A 848 -30.08 1.79 -32.69
C HIS A 848 -31.06 2.71 -31.94
N GLY A 849 -32.04 2.12 -31.24
CA GLY A 849 -33.03 2.83 -30.42
C GLY A 849 -32.53 3.35 -29.07
N PHE A 850 -31.22 3.36 -28.80
CA PHE A 850 -30.61 3.85 -27.56
C PHE A 850 -29.87 5.18 -27.81
N PRO A 851 -30.58 6.32 -27.86
CA PRO A 851 -30.03 7.60 -28.32
C PRO A 851 -28.96 8.23 -27.41
N ARG A 852 -28.70 7.65 -26.23
CA ARG A 852 -27.68 8.11 -25.28
C ARG A 852 -26.51 7.15 -25.12
N LEU A 853 -26.55 5.99 -25.78
CA LEU A 853 -25.49 4.99 -25.67
C LEU A 853 -24.27 5.52 -26.44
N THR A 854 -23.20 5.78 -25.70
CA THR A 854 -21.95 6.37 -26.20
C THR A 854 -20.79 5.39 -26.15
N HIS A 855 -20.82 4.43 -25.22
CA HIS A 855 -19.79 3.41 -25.06
C HIS A 855 -20.44 2.04 -25.09
N LEU A 856 -20.00 1.20 -26.02
CA LEU A 856 -20.46 -0.18 -26.18
C LEU A 856 -19.25 -1.11 -26.24
N SER A 857 -19.15 -2.01 -25.27
CA SER A 857 -18.25 -3.16 -25.31
C SER A 857 -19.11 -4.42 -25.28
N ILE A 858 -19.04 -5.26 -26.30
CA ILE A 858 -19.95 -6.41 -26.39
C ILE A 858 -19.34 -7.56 -27.17
N GLY A 859 -19.62 -8.79 -26.72
CA GLY A 859 -19.30 -10.01 -27.45
C GLY A 859 -19.93 -10.04 -28.84
N ILE A 860 -19.13 -10.38 -29.86
CA ILE A 860 -19.58 -10.38 -31.26
C ILE A 860 -20.79 -11.30 -31.49
N MET A 861 -20.87 -12.43 -30.79
CA MET A 861 -21.99 -13.38 -30.92
C MET A 861 -23.25 -12.89 -30.20
N SER A 862 -23.11 -12.04 -29.18
CA SER A 862 -24.25 -11.38 -28.54
C SER A 862 -24.95 -10.38 -29.47
N LEU A 863 -24.23 -9.79 -30.44
CA LEU A 863 -24.78 -8.91 -31.47
C LEU A 863 -25.38 -9.68 -32.66
N LEU A 864 -24.61 -10.64 -33.22
CA LEU A 864 -24.92 -11.29 -34.50
C LEU A 864 -25.60 -12.66 -34.39
N GLY A 865 -25.65 -13.23 -33.18
CA GLY A 865 -26.17 -14.56 -32.91
C GLY A 865 -25.07 -15.62 -32.96
N GLU A 866 -25.34 -16.74 -32.30
CA GLU A 866 -24.42 -17.88 -32.22
C GLU A 866 -24.42 -18.70 -33.52
N TYR A 867 -23.27 -19.30 -33.83
CA TYR A 867 -23.09 -20.26 -34.91
C TYR A 867 -23.22 -21.70 -34.38
N ASP A 868 -24.41 -22.28 -34.61
CA ASP A 868 -24.84 -23.67 -34.34
C ASP A 868 -24.77 -24.12 -32.87
N TRP A 869 -25.91 -24.46 -32.23
CA TRP A 869 -26.30 -25.87 -32.19
C TRP A 869 -27.57 -26.24 -32.99
N TRP A 870 -28.25 -25.30 -33.69
CA TRP A 870 -29.16 -25.64 -34.82
C TRP A 870 -29.42 -24.50 -35.87
N LYS A 871 -28.71 -23.35 -35.86
CA LYS A 871 -28.83 -22.24 -36.86
C LYS A 871 -27.57 -21.36 -37.00
N PRO A 872 -27.35 -20.70 -38.17
CA PRO A 872 -26.18 -19.85 -38.46
C PRO A 872 -26.32 -18.38 -37.96
N PRO A 873 -25.22 -17.60 -37.88
CA PRO A 873 -25.26 -16.15 -37.66
C PRO A 873 -26.07 -15.47 -38.77
N PHE A 874 -26.66 -14.31 -38.48
CA PHE A 874 -27.42 -13.58 -39.50
C PHE A 874 -26.52 -13.18 -40.66
N ARG A 875 -26.85 -13.59 -41.89
CA ARG A 875 -26.08 -13.22 -43.09
C ARG A 875 -26.52 -11.89 -43.67
N LEU A 876 -25.58 -11.17 -44.26
CA LEU A 876 -25.83 -9.84 -44.83
C LEU A 876 -26.80 -9.86 -46.02
N GLN A 877 -26.96 -11.00 -46.69
CA GLN A 877 -27.78 -11.11 -47.91
C GLN A 877 -29.06 -11.94 -47.72
N GLU A 878 -29.26 -12.53 -46.53
CA GLU A 878 -30.41 -13.35 -46.23
C GLU A 878 -31.27 -12.70 -45.12
N PRO A 879 -32.61 -12.71 -45.25
CA PRO A 879 -33.47 -12.19 -44.20
C PRO A 879 -33.37 -13.08 -42.95
N PRO A 880 -33.51 -12.50 -41.73
CA PRO A 880 -33.55 -13.29 -40.50
C PRO A 880 -34.66 -14.34 -40.55
N TYR A 881 -34.36 -15.54 -40.05
CA TYR A 881 -35.21 -16.73 -40.12
C TYR A 881 -36.68 -16.44 -39.72
N ARG A 882 -37.65 -16.88 -40.55
CA ARG A 882 -39.13 -16.70 -40.45
C ARG A 882 -39.75 -15.39 -40.91
N LEU A 883 -39.16 -14.69 -41.87
CA LEU A 883 -39.84 -13.58 -42.52
C LEU A 883 -39.83 -13.75 -44.05
N GLU A 884 -41.00 -13.61 -44.69
CA GLU A 884 -41.11 -13.77 -46.15
C GLU A 884 -40.42 -12.64 -46.93
N LYS A 885 -40.34 -11.41 -46.36
CA LYS A 885 -39.63 -10.23 -46.96
C LYS A 885 -39.24 -9.07 -46.00
N PRO A 886 -38.24 -9.18 -45.11
CA PRO A 886 -37.53 -8.03 -44.52
C PRO A 886 -36.20 -7.76 -45.22
N ALA A 887 -35.69 -6.54 -45.03
CA ALA A 887 -34.31 -6.20 -45.36
C ALA A 887 -33.32 -7.06 -44.54
N PRO A 888 -32.13 -7.34 -45.08
CA PRO A 888 -31.11 -8.08 -44.36
C PRO A 888 -30.71 -7.40 -43.05
N TYR A 889 -30.28 -8.21 -42.09
CA TYR A 889 -29.79 -7.76 -40.79
C TYR A 889 -28.36 -7.23 -40.96
N ARG A 890 -28.09 -5.97 -40.60
CA ARG A 890 -26.80 -5.29 -40.86
C ARG A 890 -26.23 -4.73 -39.57
N LEU A 891 -24.99 -5.09 -39.21
CA LEU A 891 -24.34 -4.66 -37.96
C LEU A 891 -24.31 -3.13 -37.83
N VAL A 892 -23.92 -2.43 -38.89
CA VAL A 892 -23.81 -0.96 -38.89
C VAL A 892 -25.15 -0.25 -38.63
N ASP A 893 -26.27 -0.85 -39.05
CA ASP A 893 -27.62 -0.30 -38.85
C ASP A 893 -28.18 -0.58 -37.45
N MET A 894 -27.57 -1.50 -36.71
CA MET A 894 -27.97 -1.82 -35.34
C MET A 894 -27.30 -0.96 -34.28
N LEU A 895 -26.17 -0.34 -34.60
CA LEU A 895 -25.44 0.49 -33.67
C LEU A 895 -26.10 1.87 -33.57
N PRO A 896 -26.14 2.49 -32.38
CA PRO A 896 -26.74 3.80 -32.21
C PRO A 896 -25.87 4.89 -32.85
N PRO A 897 -26.46 5.86 -33.56
CA PRO A 897 -25.71 7.00 -34.12
C PRO A 897 -24.98 7.86 -33.07
N SER A 898 -25.34 7.73 -31.79
CA SER A 898 -24.69 8.40 -30.66
C SER A 898 -23.39 7.73 -30.21
N LEU A 899 -23.01 6.59 -30.77
CA LEU A 899 -21.86 5.81 -30.31
C LEU A 899 -20.55 6.56 -30.55
N GLU A 900 -19.72 6.65 -29.52
CA GLU A 900 -18.37 7.26 -29.55
C GLU A 900 -17.25 6.21 -29.44
N TYR A 901 -17.53 5.10 -28.78
CA TYR A 901 -16.59 3.99 -28.52
C TYR A 901 -17.28 2.64 -28.77
N LEU A 902 -16.62 1.77 -29.54
CA LEU A 902 -17.02 0.39 -29.77
C LEU A 902 -15.86 -0.56 -29.48
N CYS A 903 -16.06 -1.54 -28.61
CA CYS A 903 -15.16 -2.68 -28.44
C CYS A 903 -15.91 -3.99 -28.72
N ILE A 904 -15.33 -4.85 -29.55
CA ILE A 904 -15.90 -6.15 -29.92
C ILE A 904 -15.08 -7.27 -29.29
N TYR A 905 -15.65 -7.98 -28.31
CA TYR A 905 -14.99 -9.12 -27.67
C TYR A 905 -15.08 -10.38 -28.55
N GLY A 906 -13.98 -11.14 -28.60
CA GLY A 906 -13.94 -12.49 -29.16
C GLY A 906 -13.96 -12.58 -30.70
N TYR A 907 -13.83 -11.47 -31.42
CA TYR A 907 -13.74 -11.49 -32.88
C TYR A 907 -12.30 -11.76 -33.34
N THR A 908 -12.14 -12.75 -34.23
CA THR A 908 -10.91 -13.00 -34.97
C THR A 908 -11.23 -13.07 -36.46
N ARG A 909 -10.55 -12.25 -37.27
CA ARG A 909 -10.72 -12.25 -38.72
C ARG A 909 -10.37 -13.61 -39.32
N GLY A 910 -11.26 -14.16 -40.15
CA GLY A 910 -11.08 -15.44 -40.83
C GLY A 910 -11.61 -16.67 -40.08
N GLU A 911 -12.06 -16.54 -38.83
CA GLU A 911 -12.72 -17.64 -38.10
C GLU A 911 -14.15 -17.89 -38.59
N ASN A 912 -14.88 -16.83 -38.96
CA ASN A 912 -16.26 -16.94 -39.44
C ASN A 912 -16.51 -15.97 -40.62
N PRO A 913 -16.61 -16.48 -41.87
CA PRO A 913 -16.83 -15.66 -43.06
C PRO A 913 -18.12 -14.83 -43.04
N ASP A 914 -19.17 -15.33 -42.39
CA ASP A 914 -20.45 -14.60 -42.28
C ASP A 914 -20.28 -13.40 -41.34
N VAL A 915 -19.47 -13.51 -40.27
CA VAL A 915 -19.15 -12.39 -39.36
C VAL A 915 -18.20 -11.40 -40.03
N ASP A 916 -17.22 -11.89 -40.78
CA ASP A 916 -16.28 -11.05 -41.55
C ASP A 916 -17.02 -10.16 -42.56
N GLU A 917 -18.07 -10.66 -43.22
CA GLU A 917 -18.89 -9.86 -44.15
C GLU A 917 -19.58 -8.68 -43.42
N HIS A 918 -20.05 -8.87 -42.19
CA HIS A 918 -20.63 -7.79 -41.36
C HIS A 918 -19.59 -6.78 -40.90
N ILE A 919 -18.39 -7.25 -40.51
CA ILE A 919 -17.30 -6.38 -40.07
C ILE A 919 -16.77 -5.55 -41.24
N ASP A 920 -16.62 -6.14 -42.42
CA ASP A 920 -16.18 -5.44 -43.63
C ASP A 920 -17.20 -4.38 -44.08
N GLU A 921 -18.51 -4.70 -44.03
CA GLU A 921 -19.55 -3.69 -44.29
C GLU A 921 -19.55 -2.58 -43.25
N PHE A 922 -19.43 -2.92 -41.97
CA PHE A 922 -19.34 -1.94 -40.89
C PHE A 922 -18.16 -0.99 -41.10
N LEU A 923 -16.96 -1.51 -41.40
CA LEU A 923 -15.78 -0.70 -41.67
C LEU A 923 -15.95 0.20 -42.90
N ALA A 924 -16.68 -0.26 -43.92
CA ALA A 924 -16.94 0.50 -45.13
C ALA A 924 -17.96 1.64 -44.92
N GLU A 925 -18.96 1.46 -44.05
CA GLU A 925 -20.07 2.42 -43.87
C GLU A 925 -20.04 3.21 -42.56
N LYS A 926 -19.14 2.89 -41.61
CA LYS A 926 -19.11 3.51 -40.27
C LYS A 926 -18.98 5.03 -40.30
N ASP A 927 -18.21 5.59 -41.22
CA ASP A 927 -17.95 7.04 -41.25
C ASP A 927 -19.20 7.82 -41.69
N ASP A 928 -20.06 7.20 -42.52
CA ASP A 928 -21.31 7.80 -42.97
C ASP A 928 -22.46 7.58 -41.98
N LYS A 929 -22.54 6.39 -41.36
CA LYS A 929 -23.67 6.00 -40.50
C LYS A 929 -23.47 6.24 -39.00
N LEU A 930 -22.22 6.27 -38.54
CA LEU A 930 -21.85 6.44 -37.13
C LEU A 930 -20.87 7.62 -36.99
N PRO A 931 -21.31 8.86 -37.30
CA PRO A 931 -20.43 10.02 -37.40
C PRO A 931 -19.74 10.43 -36.09
N ASN A 932 -20.20 9.91 -34.95
CA ASN A 932 -19.63 10.20 -33.63
C ASN A 932 -18.60 9.15 -33.18
N LEU A 933 -18.47 8.03 -33.90
CA LEU A 933 -17.62 6.91 -33.50
C LEU A 933 -16.14 7.28 -33.69
N LYS A 934 -15.40 7.36 -32.58
CA LYS A 934 -13.99 7.78 -32.56
C LYS A 934 -13.03 6.62 -32.39
N VAL A 935 -13.43 5.63 -31.59
CA VAL A 935 -12.59 4.51 -31.18
C VAL A 935 -13.30 3.21 -31.52
N VAL A 936 -12.57 2.30 -32.17
CA VAL A 936 -13.02 0.94 -32.48
C VAL A 936 -11.91 -0.02 -32.08
N GLU A 937 -12.22 -0.93 -31.17
CA GLU A 937 -11.32 -1.95 -30.63
C GLU A 937 -11.89 -3.36 -30.87
N GLY A 938 -11.04 -4.38 -30.88
CA GLY A 938 -11.46 -5.76 -31.09
C GLY A 938 -11.58 -6.21 -32.55
N ILE A 939 -11.21 -5.35 -33.52
CA ILE A 939 -11.21 -5.70 -34.96
C ILE A 939 -9.81 -6.03 -35.47
N ASP A 940 -8.85 -5.13 -35.28
CA ASP A 940 -7.46 -5.31 -35.73
C ASP A 940 -6.65 -6.17 -34.75
N GLU A 941 -6.90 -5.97 -33.45
CA GLU A 941 -6.33 -6.74 -32.36
C GLU A 941 -7.48 -7.44 -31.62
N ARG A 942 -7.36 -8.77 -31.46
CA ARG A 942 -8.37 -9.59 -30.79
C ARG A 942 -8.40 -9.24 -29.31
N VAL A 943 -9.52 -8.69 -28.83
CA VAL A 943 -9.79 -8.56 -27.41
C VAL A 943 -10.41 -9.87 -26.92
N ARG A 944 -9.80 -10.46 -25.89
CA ARG A 944 -10.21 -11.75 -25.32
C ARG A 944 -11.65 -11.70 -24.81
N ASP A 945 -12.36 -12.81 -24.92
CA ASP A 945 -13.70 -12.98 -24.35
C ASP A 945 -13.74 -14.04 -23.25
N ILE A 946 -14.95 -14.33 -22.74
CA ILE A 946 -15.19 -15.38 -21.76
C ILE A 946 -14.66 -16.76 -22.19
N LYS A 947 -14.71 -17.11 -23.49
CA LYS A 947 -14.27 -18.42 -23.97
C LYS A 947 -12.77 -18.59 -23.84
N ASP A 948 -12.00 -17.52 -24.04
CA ASP A 948 -10.55 -17.54 -23.83
C ASP A 948 -10.18 -17.74 -22.36
N ILE A 949 -10.95 -17.18 -21.44
CA ILE A 949 -10.71 -17.32 -19.99
C ILE A 949 -11.00 -18.77 -19.56
N LEU A 950 -12.10 -19.35 -20.04
CA LEU A 950 -12.46 -20.75 -19.79
C LEU A 950 -11.45 -21.70 -20.42
N HIS A 951 -10.91 -21.40 -21.60
CA HIS A 951 -9.88 -22.22 -22.23
C HIS A 951 -8.58 -22.24 -21.43
N ASP A 952 -8.08 -21.10 -20.94
CA ASP A 952 -6.89 -21.06 -20.09
C ASP A 952 -7.08 -21.89 -18.80
N MET A 953 -8.30 -21.94 -18.25
CA MET A 953 -8.63 -22.80 -17.11
C MET A 953 -8.60 -24.30 -17.47
N THR A 954 -9.04 -24.67 -18.68
CA THR A 954 -9.02 -26.08 -19.13
C THR A 954 -7.62 -26.65 -19.38
N VAL A 955 -6.65 -25.79 -19.68
CA VAL A 955 -5.27 -26.20 -20.02
C VAL A 955 -4.38 -26.34 -18.78
N ALA A 956 -4.77 -25.74 -17.64
CA ALA A 956 -4.10 -25.98 -16.37
C ALA A 956 -4.62 -27.29 -15.74
N GLU A 957 -3.75 -28.30 -15.58
CA GLU A 957 -4.02 -29.40 -14.64
C GLU A 957 -4.11 -28.76 -13.23
N VAL A 958 -5.33 -28.50 -12.76
CA VAL A 958 -5.57 -27.89 -11.45
C VAL A 958 -5.35 -28.98 -10.40
N ASP A 959 -4.19 -28.96 -9.76
CA ASP A 959 -3.93 -29.76 -8.56
C ASP A 959 -4.77 -29.19 -7.40
N GLU A 960 -5.62 -30.03 -6.78
CA GLU A 960 -6.58 -29.59 -5.74
C GLU A 960 -5.87 -28.91 -4.55
N ASP A 961 -4.58 -29.19 -4.36
CA ASP A 961 -3.71 -28.71 -3.30
C ASP A 961 -3.01 -27.35 -3.57
N GLU A 962 -3.23 -26.70 -4.73
CA GLU A 962 -2.53 -25.45 -5.11
C GLU A 962 -3.45 -24.21 -5.24
N LEU A 963 -3.02 -23.09 -4.67
CA LEU A 963 -3.73 -21.79 -4.68
C LEU A 963 -3.34 -20.94 -5.90
N TYR A 964 -4.25 -20.14 -6.46
CA TYR A 964 -4.02 -19.22 -7.59
C TYR A 964 -4.70 -17.86 -7.30
N VAL A 965 -4.05 -16.73 -7.62
CA VAL A 965 -4.56 -15.34 -7.49
C VAL A 965 -4.59 -14.68 -8.86
N ARG A 966 -5.58 -13.81 -9.07
CA ARG A 966 -5.78 -13.08 -10.33
C ARG A 966 -5.14 -11.69 -10.30
N GLY A 967 -4.62 -11.21 -11.44
CA GLY A 967 -4.15 -9.83 -11.57
C GLY A 967 -5.30 -8.83 -11.83
N GLY A 968 -5.05 -7.52 -11.68
CA GLY A 968 -6.08 -6.50 -11.94
C GLY A 968 -6.35 -6.28 -13.43
N GLY A 969 -7.62 -6.36 -13.84
CA GLY A 969 -8.07 -6.10 -15.23
C GLY A 969 -8.42 -7.35 -16.04
N PHE A 970 -9.17 -7.16 -17.13
CA PHE A 970 -9.71 -8.23 -17.98
C PHE A 970 -8.64 -9.14 -18.63
N GLU A 971 -7.40 -8.67 -18.78
CA GLU A 971 -6.33 -9.35 -19.52
C GLU A 971 -5.34 -10.15 -18.67
N SER A 972 -5.48 -10.14 -17.34
CA SER A 972 -4.38 -10.44 -16.42
C SER A 972 -4.08 -11.93 -16.17
N GLY A 973 -4.94 -12.85 -16.59
CA GLY A 973 -4.79 -14.30 -16.39
C GLY A 973 -4.71 -14.74 -14.92
N TRP A 974 -4.52 -16.05 -14.71
CA TRP A 974 -4.31 -16.66 -13.39
C TRP A 974 -2.82 -16.74 -13.05
N LYS A 975 -2.44 -16.37 -11.83
CA LYS A 975 -1.09 -16.60 -11.29
C LYS A 975 -1.17 -17.61 -10.16
N LYS A 976 -0.34 -18.65 -10.20
CA LYS A 976 -0.19 -19.58 -9.08
C LYS A 976 0.28 -18.81 -7.83
N VAL A 977 -0.49 -18.91 -6.76
CA VAL A 977 -0.08 -18.51 -5.41
C VAL A 977 0.88 -19.60 -4.96
N GLU A 978 2.16 -19.29 -4.83
CA GLU A 978 3.03 -20.12 -3.99
C GLU A 978 2.44 -20.06 -2.56
N GLU A 979 2.04 -21.20 -2.00
CA GLU A 979 1.30 -21.30 -0.72
C GLU A 979 1.76 -20.24 0.31
N PRO A 980 0.82 -19.47 0.89
CA PRO A 980 1.10 -18.80 2.14
C PRO A 980 1.24 -19.89 3.19
N LYS A 981 2.48 -20.15 3.61
CA LYS A 981 2.73 -20.88 4.85
C LYS A 981 1.86 -20.31 5.95
N GLN A 982 1.02 -21.14 6.57
CA GLN A 982 0.30 -20.81 7.78
C GLN A 982 1.26 -20.19 8.81
N ASN A 983 1.09 -18.89 9.06
CA ASN A 983 1.22 -18.23 10.36
C ASN A 983 0.63 -16.82 10.29
#